data_AF-A0A7J6KUS3-F1
#
_entry.id   AF-A0A7J6KUS3-F1
#
_cell.length_a   1.000
_cell.length_b   1.000
_cell.length_c   1.000
_cell.angle_alpha   90.00
_cell.angle_beta   90.00
_cell.angle_gamma   90.00
#
_symmetry.space_group_name_H-M   'P 1'
#
loop_
_entity.id
_entity.type
_entity.pdbx_description
1 polymer ?
#
loop_
_entity_poly.entity_id
_entity_poly.type
_entity_poly.pdbx_seq_one_letter_code
_entity_poly.pdbx_strand_id
1 'polypeptide(L)'
;MVEYSTPVLADAEPAPSASPCGPPSRPSSGSTVIIKLFGKWVDVTYWLKDHPGGSKVLRAFNNKDATDAVMAMHSEEAIKRILSMSGFNNNNNNNNNNNNNNNNNNNNNNDRSSADELERRLSKEQLMYHRLQSDAKAQGWYKANFAYEILKAVISFGMLLIGLGLLMLWPAYDGHKGLWSSVLLIGFGWYQLGWLGHDWSHHTALHVSNTKWAKIDDYLGWFTGVARGNTLLWWKLRHNTHHVLTNQYEHDPDILTQPLFHFFEDYRIGTITRYQALYYIPALTLLHIYWSYESIEVCIRQSRSVNKHTRHHARRDSLAMILHVLGMGYIVYSTGHWLPIILSYMLSGFLTAIVVFASHYNEPRIPAHESLSLIRQTLLTTINIGSFTGTYWESKLWFYLTGGLNMQIEHHLFPTMPRHNLPNTTPLVKELAKELGLPYKETNIIQCTELLIDGRVYDVSKFVDRHPGGRIILFQVGTDATEAFREFHARSSRAQKILNSLPSREYDAKNDESSMMVPNKQAAAALRDFKSLREDLIKKGIFEPSIVHVLYRCLEALMWYALGFYLALCTNYVFIGCAILGVAQGRAGWLMHEGGHHSLTGHWKIDRFIQEFFFGVGCGMSAAWWRNAHNKHHAAPQHLGKDVDLETLPLVAFNRAVLRGRQPSTWLRYQSVLFAPVSTLLVSFFWQFYLHPRHILRTGRLMESVWISIRYSIIVYLAMIYGPLPVVLGYIMSVHIGGMYIFIHFAVSHTHLPVIIQGHATANASTPVVSWLDYASKHTMNVSTGNVLVTWLMSYLNYQVEHHLFPACPQFRFPGYVSKRVREFFAEHQLEYNEVGYIDAMRLTFSNLSQVASA
;
A
#
# COMPACT_ATOMS: atom_id res chain seq x y z
N MET A 1 28.38 34.51 -10.52
CA MET A 1 29.02 33.35 -11.18
C MET A 1 30.10 32.82 -10.25
N VAL A 2 29.76 31.79 -9.47
CA VAL A 2 30.65 30.89 -8.74
C VAL A 2 29.97 29.53 -8.89
N GLU A 3 30.61 28.61 -9.59
CA GLU A 3 30.09 27.26 -9.86
C GLU A 3 30.08 26.43 -8.57
N TYR A 4 28.90 25.93 -8.20
CA TYR A 4 28.77 24.80 -7.28
C TYR A 4 28.22 23.61 -8.08
N SER A 5 29.10 22.65 -8.33
CA SER A 5 28.80 21.34 -8.88
C SER A 5 28.05 20.50 -7.84
N THR A 6 26.74 20.36 -8.00
CA THR A 6 25.96 19.28 -7.39
C THR A 6 26.26 17.96 -8.09
N PRO A 7 26.42 16.83 -7.38
CA PRO A 7 26.54 15.53 -8.03
C PRO A 7 25.21 15.22 -8.72
N VAL A 8 25.24 15.23 -10.05
CA VAL A 8 24.21 14.64 -10.90
C VAL A 8 24.13 13.17 -10.52
N LEU A 9 23.03 12.77 -9.87
CA LEU A 9 22.61 11.37 -9.91
C LEU A 9 22.46 11.03 -11.39
N ALA A 10 23.38 10.20 -11.88
CA ALA A 10 23.45 9.80 -13.27
C ALA A 10 22.05 9.41 -13.77
N ASP A 11 21.68 10.01 -14.90
CA ASP A 11 20.55 9.58 -15.71
C ASP A 11 20.57 8.06 -15.80
N ALA A 12 19.64 7.41 -15.08
CA ALA A 12 19.31 6.04 -15.39
C ALA A 12 18.73 6.08 -16.80
N GLU A 13 19.51 5.64 -17.79
CA GLU A 13 19.04 5.46 -19.15
C GLU A 13 17.66 4.79 -19.10
N PRO A 14 16.67 5.28 -19.88
CA PRO A 14 15.39 4.61 -19.96
C PRO A 14 15.65 3.17 -20.39
N ALA A 15 15.23 2.21 -19.57
CA ALA A 15 15.30 0.80 -19.90
C ALA A 15 14.79 0.61 -21.34
N PRO A 16 15.55 -0.05 -22.22
CA PRO A 16 15.17 -0.18 -23.62
C PRO A 16 13.77 -0.78 -23.70
N SER A 17 12.93 -0.17 -24.52
CA SER A 17 11.53 -0.54 -24.74
C SER A 17 11.37 -2.05 -24.74
N ALA A 18 10.64 -2.59 -23.77
CA ALA A 18 10.32 -4.01 -23.73
C ALA A 18 9.58 -4.38 -25.02
N SER A 19 10.29 -5.07 -25.91
CA SER A 19 9.73 -5.75 -27.07
C SER A 19 8.55 -6.61 -26.61
N PRO A 20 7.51 -6.82 -27.43
CA PRO A 20 6.47 -7.78 -27.13
C PRO A 20 7.10 -9.18 -27.19
N CYS A 21 7.62 -9.66 -26.07
CA CYS A 21 8.26 -10.96 -25.98
C CYS A 21 7.19 -12.05 -26.03
N GLY A 22 7.29 -12.90 -27.05
CA GLY A 22 6.56 -14.15 -27.17
C GLY A 22 6.88 -15.13 -26.03
N PRO A 23 6.41 -16.39 -26.12
CA PRO A 23 6.56 -17.37 -25.06
C PRO A 23 8.04 -17.52 -24.64
N PRO A 24 8.32 -17.80 -23.35
CA PRO A 24 9.65 -17.71 -22.78
C PRO A 24 10.64 -18.54 -23.59
N SER A 25 11.75 -17.92 -23.99
CA SER A 25 12.89 -18.62 -24.58
C SER A 25 13.37 -19.68 -23.60
N ARG A 26 13.39 -20.95 -24.02
CA ARG A 26 14.00 -22.04 -23.25
C ARG A 26 15.44 -21.65 -22.90
N PRO A 27 15.86 -21.68 -21.62
CA PRO A 27 17.26 -21.47 -21.28
C PRO A 27 18.10 -22.54 -21.98
N SER A 28 19.22 -22.13 -22.59
CA SER A 28 20.22 -23.02 -23.15
C SER A 28 20.60 -24.09 -22.12
N SER A 29 20.50 -25.37 -22.50
CA SER A 29 20.64 -26.53 -21.62
C SER A 29 22.09 -26.81 -21.15
N GLY A 30 22.91 -25.78 -20.94
CA GLY A 30 24.35 -25.93 -20.66
C GLY A 30 25.00 -24.83 -19.81
N SER A 31 24.25 -23.93 -19.16
CA SER A 31 24.85 -22.93 -18.27
C SER A 31 25.26 -23.51 -16.92
N THR A 32 26.52 -23.31 -16.54
CA THR A 32 27.05 -23.60 -15.19
C THR A 32 26.26 -22.80 -14.15
N VAL A 33 25.86 -23.45 -13.06
CA VAL A 33 25.18 -22.83 -11.92
C VAL A 33 26.12 -22.86 -10.72
N ILE A 34 26.51 -21.68 -10.25
CA ILE A 34 27.43 -21.50 -9.12
C ILE A 34 26.71 -20.72 -8.04
N ILE A 35 26.74 -21.21 -6.80
CA ILE A 35 26.12 -20.56 -5.65
C ILE A 35 27.16 -20.29 -4.58
N LYS A 36 26.96 -19.28 -3.73
CA LYS A 36 27.83 -19.01 -2.59
C LYS A 36 27.24 -19.67 -1.34
N LEU A 37 28.05 -20.47 -0.65
CA LEU A 37 27.75 -21.13 0.61
C LEU A 37 28.87 -20.83 1.60
N PHE A 38 28.54 -20.24 2.75
CA PHE A 38 29.49 -19.88 3.82
C PHE A 38 30.75 -19.16 3.29
N GLY A 39 30.57 -18.19 2.40
CA GLY A 39 31.67 -17.44 1.82
C GLY A 39 32.39 -18.10 0.63
N LYS A 40 32.08 -19.35 0.27
CA LYS A 40 32.72 -20.09 -0.83
C LYS A 40 31.76 -20.27 -2.01
N TRP A 41 32.25 -20.02 -3.23
CA TRP A 41 31.51 -20.34 -4.45
C TRP A 41 31.61 -21.84 -4.77
N VAL A 42 30.46 -22.48 -4.99
CA VAL A 42 30.30 -23.91 -5.22
C VAL A 42 29.54 -24.12 -6.52
N ASP A 43 30.12 -24.90 -7.44
CA ASP A 43 29.42 -25.36 -8.64
C ASP A 43 28.41 -26.45 -8.26
N VAL A 44 27.13 -26.18 -8.49
CA VAL A 44 26.00 -27.10 -8.22
C VAL A 44 25.34 -27.60 -9.51
N THR A 45 25.98 -27.41 -10.67
CA THR A 45 25.44 -27.76 -11.99
C THR A 45 25.08 -29.25 -12.08
N TYR A 46 25.95 -30.12 -11.55
CA TYR A 46 25.71 -31.56 -11.54
C TYR A 46 24.54 -31.95 -10.64
N TRP A 47 24.24 -31.14 -9.62
CA TRP A 47 23.18 -31.39 -8.64
C TRP A 47 21.80 -30.91 -9.11
N LEU A 48 21.72 -30.02 -10.11
CA LEU A 48 20.45 -29.51 -10.64
C LEU A 48 19.44 -30.61 -10.98
N LYS A 49 19.91 -31.73 -11.54
CA LYS A 49 19.06 -32.85 -11.95
C LYS A 49 18.66 -33.75 -10.78
N ASP A 50 19.39 -33.70 -9.66
CA ASP A 50 19.24 -34.61 -8.51
C ASP A 50 18.67 -33.92 -7.27
N HIS A 51 18.63 -32.58 -7.25
CA HIS A 51 18.11 -31.78 -6.14
C HIS A 51 16.61 -32.07 -5.87
N PRO A 52 16.23 -32.44 -4.63
CA PRO A 52 14.85 -32.81 -4.29
C PRO A 52 13.85 -31.65 -4.43
N GLY A 53 14.27 -30.41 -4.19
CA GLY A 53 13.49 -29.19 -4.44
C GLY A 53 13.42 -28.75 -5.91
N GLY A 54 14.00 -29.53 -6.83
CA GLY A 54 14.04 -29.22 -8.26
C GLY A 54 15.14 -28.23 -8.67
N SER A 55 15.32 -28.06 -9.98
CA SER A 55 16.40 -27.23 -10.54
C SER A 55 16.11 -25.74 -10.53
N LYS A 56 14.84 -25.32 -10.41
CA LYS A 56 14.44 -23.91 -10.46
C LYS A 56 15.03 -23.09 -9.30
N VAL A 57 14.93 -23.59 -8.07
CA VAL A 57 15.44 -22.88 -6.89
C VAL A 57 16.96 -22.70 -6.95
N LEU A 58 17.72 -23.73 -7.35
CA LEU A 58 19.17 -23.63 -7.53
C LEU A 58 19.55 -22.62 -8.61
N ARG A 59 18.77 -22.52 -9.70
CA ARG A 59 18.99 -21.51 -10.74
C ARG A 59 18.68 -20.09 -10.27
N ALA A 60 17.70 -19.91 -9.39
CA ALA A 60 17.39 -18.60 -8.81
C ALA A 60 18.51 -18.07 -7.90
N PHE A 61 19.28 -18.98 -7.29
CA PHE A 61 20.50 -18.65 -6.53
C PHE A 61 21.78 -18.58 -7.36
N ASN A 62 21.70 -18.71 -8.69
CA ASN A 62 22.90 -18.63 -9.53
C ASN A 62 23.58 -17.27 -9.36
N ASN A 63 24.88 -17.28 -9.04
CA ASN A 63 25.68 -16.12 -8.68
C ASN A 63 25.17 -15.35 -7.44
N LYS A 64 24.48 -16.04 -6.51
CA LYS A 64 23.99 -15.46 -5.25
C LYS A 64 24.39 -16.28 -4.03
N ASP A 65 24.26 -15.68 -2.85
CA ASP A 65 24.47 -16.35 -1.58
C ASP A 65 23.21 -17.15 -1.19
N ALA A 66 23.37 -18.46 -1.02
CA ALA A 66 22.31 -19.40 -0.66
C ALA A 66 22.46 -19.94 0.77
N THR A 67 23.38 -19.37 1.56
CA THR A 67 23.74 -19.92 2.89
C THR A 67 22.53 -19.98 3.82
N ASP A 68 21.80 -18.87 3.97
CA ASP A 68 20.64 -18.79 4.86
C ASP A 68 19.52 -19.76 4.41
N ALA A 69 19.26 -19.82 3.11
CA ALA A 69 18.27 -20.70 2.50
C ALA A 69 18.61 -22.19 2.74
N VAL A 70 19.88 -22.57 2.57
CA VAL A 70 20.33 -23.94 2.84
C VAL A 70 20.15 -24.27 4.32
N MET A 71 20.55 -23.36 5.21
CA MET A 71 20.48 -23.55 6.66
C MET A 71 19.04 -23.61 7.19
N ALA A 72 18.12 -22.83 6.62
CA ALA A 72 16.72 -22.80 7.04
C ALA A 72 15.93 -24.03 6.57
N MET A 73 16.23 -24.54 5.37
CA MET A 73 15.40 -25.54 4.68
C MET A 73 15.91 -26.99 4.79
N HIS A 74 17.15 -27.22 5.25
CA HIS A 74 17.77 -28.55 5.25
C HIS A 74 18.06 -29.07 6.65
N SER A 75 17.98 -30.39 6.83
CA SER A 75 18.42 -31.05 8.06
C SER A 75 19.94 -30.98 8.23
N GLU A 76 20.42 -31.14 9.46
CA GLU A 76 21.87 -31.10 9.77
C GLU A 76 22.66 -32.17 9.00
N GLU A 77 22.06 -33.35 8.82
CA GLU A 77 22.64 -34.42 7.99
C GLU A 77 22.74 -34.02 6.51
N ALA A 78 21.74 -33.31 5.98
CA ALA A 78 21.78 -32.81 4.61
C ALA A 78 22.81 -31.69 4.45
N ILE A 79 22.89 -30.77 5.40
CA ILE A 79 23.90 -29.69 5.42
C ILE A 79 25.31 -30.29 5.43
N LYS A 80 25.58 -31.27 6.30
CA LYS A 80 26.88 -31.98 6.34
C LYS A 80 27.24 -32.59 4.99
N ARG A 81 26.28 -33.23 4.31
CA ARG A 81 26.48 -33.78 2.96
C ARG A 81 26.74 -32.71 1.91
N ILE A 82 26.02 -31.59 1.94
CA ILE A 82 26.22 -30.46 1.04
C ILE A 82 27.65 -29.89 1.22
N LEU A 83 28.09 -29.74 2.47
CA LEU A 83 29.44 -29.27 2.82
C LEU A 83 30.53 -30.27 2.38
N SER A 84 30.31 -31.58 2.54
CA SER A 84 31.26 -32.59 2.07
C SER A 84 31.38 -32.63 0.54
N MET A 85 30.27 -32.45 -0.18
CA MET A 85 30.25 -32.43 -1.66
C MET A 85 30.89 -31.16 -2.26
N SER A 86 30.88 -30.04 -1.52
CA SER A 86 31.44 -28.76 -1.96
C SER A 86 32.95 -28.61 -1.66
N GLY A 87 33.60 -29.70 -1.25
CA GLY A 87 35.05 -29.75 -1.01
C GLY A 87 35.50 -28.89 0.17
N PHE A 88 34.66 -28.72 1.20
CA PHE A 88 35.08 -28.06 2.45
C PHE A 88 35.99 -28.93 3.34
N ASN A 89 36.05 -30.24 3.10
CA ASN A 89 36.77 -31.21 3.95
C ASN A 89 38.15 -31.65 3.42
N ASN A 90 38.77 -30.91 2.50
CA ASN A 90 40.16 -31.19 2.10
C ASN A 90 41.13 -30.33 2.91
N ASN A 91 41.39 -30.74 4.15
CA ASN A 91 42.68 -30.51 4.79
C ASN A 91 43.05 -31.72 5.65
N ASN A 92 44.23 -32.27 5.34
CA ASN A 92 44.96 -33.36 6.00
C ASN A 92 44.42 -34.79 5.80
N ASN A 93 44.86 -35.43 4.72
CA ASN A 93 45.49 -36.76 4.79
C ASN A 93 46.16 -37.11 3.44
N ASN A 94 47.24 -36.40 3.13
CA ASN A 94 48.30 -36.91 2.26
C ASN A 94 49.59 -36.82 3.06
N ASN A 95 49.91 -37.87 3.83
CA ASN A 95 51.26 -38.43 3.94
C ASN A 95 51.32 -39.57 4.96
N ASN A 96 52.00 -40.63 4.51
CA ASN A 96 52.69 -41.69 5.24
C ASN A 96 51.99 -43.03 5.49
N ASN A 97 52.56 -44.00 4.76
CA ASN A 97 52.64 -45.43 5.04
C ASN A 97 53.06 -45.77 6.48
N ASN A 98 52.62 -46.97 6.88
CA ASN A 98 53.18 -47.91 7.86
C ASN A 98 52.88 -47.74 9.36
N ASN A 99 52.47 -48.91 9.89
CA ASN A 99 52.60 -49.46 11.26
C ASN A 99 51.45 -49.28 12.28
N ASN A 100 50.88 -50.45 12.59
CA ASN A 100 50.33 -50.98 13.85
C ASN A 100 50.16 -50.10 15.10
N ASN A 101 49.05 -50.45 15.79
CA ASN A 101 48.75 -50.41 17.23
C ASN A 101 48.17 -49.14 17.85
N ASN A 102 47.03 -49.37 18.51
CA ASN A 102 46.47 -48.75 19.72
C ASN A 102 46.65 -47.24 19.92
N ASN A 103 45.55 -46.49 19.93
CA ASN A 103 44.98 -45.94 21.17
C ASN A 103 43.72 -45.11 20.94
N ASN A 104 42.80 -45.24 21.90
CA ASN A 104 41.65 -44.37 22.13
C ASN A 104 42.09 -42.92 22.45
N ASN A 105 41.15 -41.99 22.22
CA ASN A 105 41.10 -40.59 22.64
C ASN A 105 41.83 -39.57 21.75
N ASN A 106 41.08 -38.91 20.85
CA ASN A 106 41.11 -37.44 20.61
C ASN A 106 40.33 -37.02 19.33
N ASN A 107 39.00 -37.14 19.31
CA ASN A 107 38.18 -36.68 18.18
C ASN A 107 37.34 -35.40 18.44
N ASN A 108 37.49 -34.72 19.57
CA ASN A 108 36.62 -33.57 19.90
C ASN A 108 37.20 -32.16 19.57
N ASN A 109 38.45 -32.04 19.13
CA ASN A 109 39.08 -30.72 18.93
C ASN A 109 39.09 -30.23 17.46
N ASN A 110 38.98 -31.11 16.45
CA ASN A 110 39.01 -30.69 15.05
C ASN A 110 37.68 -30.09 14.56
N ASP A 111 36.54 -30.56 15.09
CA ASP A 111 35.20 -30.09 14.67
C ASP A 111 34.88 -28.64 15.12
N ARG A 112 35.45 -28.17 16.24
CA ARG A 112 35.25 -26.78 16.72
C ARG A 112 35.94 -25.74 15.83
N SER A 113 37.17 -26.03 15.35
CA SER A 113 37.93 -25.03 14.58
C SER A 113 37.36 -24.73 13.18
N SER A 114 36.68 -25.70 12.57
CA SER A 114 36.05 -25.57 11.24
C SER A 114 34.77 -24.71 11.28
N ALA A 115 33.95 -24.85 12.31
CA ALA A 115 32.75 -24.05 12.51
C ALA A 115 33.09 -22.56 12.75
N ASP A 116 34.10 -22.29 13.58
CA ASP A 116 34.58 -20.93 13.86
C ASP A 116 35.21 -20.24 12.62
N GLU A 117 35.68 -21.00 11.63
CA GLU A 117 36.19 -20.47 10.36
C GLU A 117 35.06 -20.15 9.36
N LEU A 118 34.01 -20.99 9.32
CA LEU A 118 32.82 -20.76 8.51
C LEU A 118 32.02 -19.54 9.00
N GLU A 119 31.90 -19.37 10.32
CA GLU A 119 31.18 -18.25 10.92
C GLU A 119 31.82 -16.90 10.61
N ARG A 120 33.16 -16.83 10.55
CA ARG A 120 33.92 -15.61 10.19
C ARG A 120 33.63 -15.06 8.79
N ARG A 121 32.99 -15.83 7.90
CA ARG A 121 32.74 -15.45 6.50
C ARG A 121 31.32 -14.93 6.23
N LEU A 122 30.47 -14.88 7.26
CA LEU A 122 29.08 -14.44 7.19
C LEU A 122 28.95 -12.92 7.34
N SER A 123 27.92 -12.33 6.73
CA SER A 123 27.59 -10.93 6.98
C SER A 123 27.06 -10.73 8.41
N LYS A 124 27.05 -9.49 8.91
CA LYS A 124 26.48 -9.17 10.24
C LYS A 124 25.04 -9.69 10.37
N GLU A 125 24.22 -9.51 9.35
CA GLU A 125 22.83 -9.96 9.37
C GLU A 125 22.71 -11.48 9.45
N GLN A 126 23.52 -12.19 8.66
CA GLN A 126 23.54 -13.65 8.65
C GLN A 126 23.98 -14.19 10.01
N LEU A 127 25.05 -13.63 10.58
CA LEU A 127 25.52 -14.00 11.92
C LEU A 127 24.42 -13.88 12.97
N MET A 128 23.72 -12.76 12.98
CA MET A 128 22.66 -12.52 13.96
C MET A 128 21.46 -13.45 13.75
N TYR A 129 21.07 -13.69 12.50
CA TYR A 129 20.02 -14.66 12.16
C TYR A 129 20.41 -16.10 12.56
N HIS A 130 21.65 -16.53 12.30
CA HIS A 130 22.12 -17.86 12.69
C HIS A 130 22.25 -18.02 14.20
N ARG A 131 22.63 -16.97 14.95
CA ARG A 131 22.56 -16.99 16.42
C ARG A 131 21.14 -17.19 16.90
N LEU A 132 20.18 -16.45 16.33
CA LEU A 132 18.77 -16.60 16.67
C LEU A 132 18.24 -18.03 16.39
N GLN A 133 18.62 -18.64 15.25
CA GLN A 133 18.31 -20.04 14.97
C GLN A 133 18.93 -20.99 16.01
N SER A 134 20.17 -20.73 16.43
CA SER A 134 20.90 -21.56 17.38
C SER A 134 20.28 -21.47 18.78
N ASP A 135 19.87 -20.28 19.21
CA ASP A 135 19.16 -20.04 20.46
C ASP A 135 17.80 -20.75 20.45
N ALA A 136 17.04 -20.64 19.36
CA ALA A 136 15.78 -21.35 19.20
C ALA A 136 15.94 -22.88 19.28
N LYS A 137 17.03 -23.43 18.72
CA LYS A 137 17.38 -24.85 18.87
C LYS A 137 17.74 -25.19 20.31
N ALA A 138 18.54 -24.38 20.99
CA ALA A 138 18.97 -24.59 22.37
C ALA A 138 17.77 -24.60 23.34
N GLN A 139 16.79 -23.74 23.11
CA GLN A 139 15.53 -23.68 23.87
C GLN A 139 14.56 -24.84 23.54
N GLY A 140 14.88 -25.68 22.56
CA GLY A 140 14.07 -26.83 22.17
C GLY A 140 12.82 -26.47 21.37
N TRP A 141 12.72 -25.28 20.78
CA TRP A 141 11.53 -24.82 20.04
C TRP A 141 11.31 -25.56 18.72
N TYR A 142 12.30 -26.29 18.21
CA TYR A 142 12.14 -27.20 17.07
C TYR A 142 11.51 -28.56 17.46
N LYS A 143 11.26 -28.81 18.75
CA LYS A 143 10.59 -30.04 19.21
C LYS A 143 9.08 -29.87 19.11
N ALA A 144 8.43 -30.75 18.36
CA ALA A 144 6.98 -30.78 18.24
C ALA A 144 6.31 -31.38 19.48
N ASN A 145 5.18 -30.79 19.88
CA ASN A 145 4.26 -31.41 20.84
C ASN A 145 3.34 -32.42 20.12
N PHE A 146 3.60 -33.71 20.33
CA PHE A 146 2.87 -34.78 19.65
C PHE A 146 1.36 -34.80 19.98
N ALA A 147 0.98 -34.49 21.23
CA ALA A 147 -0.43 -34.42 21.62
C ALA A 147 -1.15 -33.28 20.87
N TYR A 148 -0.47 -32.14 20.68
CA TYR A 148 -0.97 -31.02 19.91
C TYR A 148 -1.15 -31.38 18.43
N GLU A 149 -0.19 -32.07 17.82
CA GLU A 149 -0.29 -32.53 16.43
C GLU A 149 -1.44 -33.53 16.22
N ILE A 150 -1.61 -34.50 17.14
CA ILE A 150 -2.74 -35.43 17.11
C ILE A 150 -4.06 -34.66 17.23
N LEU A 151 -4.17 -33.72 18.17
CA LEU A 151 -5.38 -32.97 18.38
C LEU A 151 -5.77 -32.17 17.12
N LYS A 152 -4.81 -31.49 16.49
CA LYS A 152 -5.03 -30.80 15.21
C LYS A 152 -5.54 -31.75 14.13
N ALA A 153 -4.93 -32.94 14.01
CA ALA A 153 -5.31 -33.93 13.02
C ALA A 153 -6.74 -34.46 13.28
N VAL A 154 -7.05 -34.86 14.51
CA VAL A 154 -8.36 -35.37 14.91
C VAL A 154 -9.46 -34.34 14.65
N ILE A 155 -9.24 -33.07 15.00
CA ILE A 155 -10.22 -32.02 14.75
C ILE A 155 -10.41 -31.81 13.24
N SER A 156 -9.32 -31.70 12.47
CA SER A 156 -9.38 -31.42 11.03
C SER A 156 -10.04 -32.55 10.23
N PHE A 157 -9.61 -33.80 10.46
CA PHE A 157 -10.23 -34.98 9.85
C PHE A 157 -11.64 -35.22 10.39
N GLY A 158 -11.88 -35.00 11.68
CA GLY A 158 -13.19 -35.13 12.30
C GLY A 158 -14.22 -34.21 11.66
N MET A 159 -13.90 -32.93 11.46
CA MET A 159 -14.78 -31.99 10.75
C MET A 159 -15.08 -32.45 9.33
N LEU A 160 -14.06 -32.89 8.58
CA LEU A 160 -14.26 -33.41 7.22
C LEU A 160 -15.17 -34.65 7.21
N LEU A 161 -14.91 -35.64 8.07
CA LEU A 161 -15.68 -36.88 8.12
C LEU A 161 -17.11 -36.66 8.60
N ILE A 162 -17.34 -35.81 9.60
CA ILE A 162 -18.68 -35.42 10.05
C ILE A 162 -19.42 -34.69 8.94
N GLY A 163 -18.75 -33.74 8.25
CA GLY A 163 -19.33 -33.02 7.13
C GLY A 163 -19.73 -33.96 5.98
N LEU A 164 -18.85 -34.87 5.58
CA LEU A 164 -19.14 -35.90 4.58
C LEU A 164 -20.27 -36.83 5.03
N GLY A 165 -20.31 -37.21 6.31
CA GLY A 165 -21.38 -38.01 6.90
C GLY A 165 -22.74 -37.30 6.85
N LEU A 166 -22.79 -36.02 7.19
CA LEU A 166 -24.01 -35.21 7.07
C LEU A 166 -24.49 -35.07 5.62
N LEU A 167 -23.56 -34.97 4.66
CA LEU A 167 -23.89 -34.93 3.25
C LEU A 167 -24.44 -36.28 2.75
N MET A 168 -23.85 -37.41 3.18
CA MET A 168 -24.33 -38.76 2.82
C MET A 168 -25.67 -39.10 3.48
N LEU A 169 -25.89 -38.67 4.72
CA LEU A 169 -27.11 -38.91 5.49
C LEU A 169 -28.18 -37.83 5.30
N TRP A 170 -27.95 -36.90 4.38
CA TRP A 170 -28.87 -35.80 4.09
C TRP A 170 -30.34 -36.22 3.91
N PRO A 171 -30.68 -37.32 3.18
CA PRO A 171 -32.06 -37.72 3.00
C PRO A 171 -32.77 -38.13 4.30
N ALA A 172 -32.02 -38.44 5.36
CA ALA A 172 -32.54 -38.92 6.65
C ALA A 172 -32.73 -37.80 7.70
N TYR A 173 -32.22 -36.60 7.46
CA TYR A 173 -32.33 -35.44 8.36
C TYR A 173 -33.23 -34.36 7.74
N ASP A 174 -33.67 -33.38 8.56
CA ASP A 174 -34.44 -32.20 8.13
C ASP A 174 -33.73 -31.52 6.94
N GLY A 175 -34.18 -31.92 5.74
CA GLY A 175 -33.41 -32.01 4.52
C GLY A 175 -33.17 -30.68 3.85
N HIS A 176 -32.83 -29.64 4.61
CA HIS A 176 -32.16 -28.41 4.16
C HIS A 176 -31.00 -27.99 5.08
N LYS A 177 -31.09 -28.27 6.39
CA LYS A 177 -30.06 -27.86 7.36
C LYS A 177 -28.81 -28.74 7.32
N GLY A 178 -28.97 -30.05 7.11
CA GLY A 178 -27.85 -31.00 7.05
C GLY A 178 -26.89 -30.73 5.88
N LEU A 179 -27.43 -30.42 4.70
CA LEU A 179 -26.66 -30.08 3.49
C LEU A 179 -25.82 -28.83 3.67
N TRP A 180 -26.40 -27.73 4.14
CA TRP A 180 -25.63 -26.48 4.31
C TRP A 180 -24.62 -26.58 5.44
N SER A 181 -24.92 -27.32 6.51
CA SER A 181 -23.95 -27.61 7.57
C SER A 181 -22.78 -28.47 7.05
N SER A 182 -23.03 -29.38 6.12
CA SER A 182 -21.97 -30.16 5.46
C SER A 182 -21.01 -29.26 4.69
N VAL A 183 -21.51 -28.22 3.99
CA VAL A 183 -20.65 -27.28 3.26
C VAL A 183 -19.65 -26.58 4.19
N LEU A 184 -20.12 -26.12 5.35
CA LEU A 184 -19.28 -25.46 6.33
C LEU A 184 -18.22 -26.40 6.90
N LEU A 185 -18.61 -27.62 7.30
CA LEU A 185 -17.70 -28.59 7.92
C LEU A 185 -16.69 -29.18 6.93
N ILE A 186 -17.11 -29.49 5.70
CA ILE A 186 -16.21 -29.97 4.64
C ILE A 186 -15.26 -28.83 4.24
N GLY A 187 -15.78 -27.64 3.98
CA GLY A 187 -14.97 -26.49 3.57
C GLY A 187 -13.94 -26.07 4.62
N PHE A 188 -14.35 -25.99 5.89
CA PHE A 188 -13.45 -25.68 7.00
C PHE A 188 -12.50 -26.84 7.32
N GLY A 189 -12.96 -28.09 7.22
CA GLY A 189 -12.13 -29.28 7.34
C GLY A 189 -11.00 -29.30 6.30
N TRP A 190 -11.30 -29.08 5.02
CA TRP A 190 -10.29 -28.97 3.96
C TRP A 190 -9.35 -27.78 4.12
N TYR A 191 -9.87 -26.67 4.62
CA TYR A 191 -9.05 -25.50 4.94
C TYR A 191 -8.02 -25.83 6.04
N GLN A 192 -8.44 -26.43 7.16
CA GLN A 192 -7.53 -26.83 8.24
C GLN A 192 -6.58 -27.97 7.84
N LEU A 193 -7.05 -28.93 7.05
CA LEU A 193 -6.18 -29.97 6.46
C LEU A 193 -5.11 -29.39 5.53
N GLY A 194 -5.37 -28.25 4.89
CA GLY A 194 -4.36 -27.51 4.14
C GLY A 194 -3.19 -27.08 5.02
N TRP A 195 -3.48 -26.51 6.19
CA TRP A 195 -2.45 -26.11 7.15
C TRP A 195 -1.73 -27.29 7.81
N LEU A 196 -2.42 -28.41 8.00
CA LEU A 196 -1.81 -29.63 8.50
C LEU A 196 -0.87 -30.25 7.46
N GLY A 197 -1.31 -30.34 6.20
CA GLY A 197 -0.50 -30.79 5.07
C GLY A 197 0.73 -29.90 4.86
N HIS A 198 0.57 -28.58 5.03
CA HIS A 198 1.65 -27.61 5.03
C HIS A 198 2.74 -27.94 6.08
N ASP A 199 2.36 -28.11 7.35
CA ASP A 199 3.27 -28.44 8.45
C ASP A 199 4.06 -29.72 8.21
N TRP A 200 3.35 -30.76 7.77
CA TRP A 200 3.92 -32.06 7.47
C TRP A 200 4.85 -31.99 6.26
N SER A 201 4.54 -31.14 5.28
CA SER A 201 5.41 -30.90 4.12
C SER A 201 6.72 -30.20 4.49
N HIS A 202 6.71 -29.41 5.56
CA HIS A 202 7.89 -28.77 6.15
C HIS A 202 8.60 -29.61 7.22
N HIS A 203 8.16 -30.86 7.43
CA HIS A 203 8.75 -31.78 8.41
C HIS A 203 8.70 -31.29 9.86
N THR A 204 7.67 -30.51 10.19
CA THR A 204 7.54 -29.86 11.51
C THR A 204 6.88 -30.74 12.58
N ALA A 205 6.21 -31.85 12.21
CA ALA A 205 5.42 -32.63 13.17
C ALA A 205 6.22 -33.72 13.87
N LEU A 206 7.16 -34.35 13.18
CA LEU A 206 7.99 -35.43 13.73
C LEU A 206 9.48 -35.09 13.51
N HIS A 207 10.00 -34.22 14.38
CA HIS A 207 11.43 -33.87 14.58
C HIS A 207 12.38 -34.00 13.36
N VAL A 208 12.76 -32.84 12.80
CA VAL A 208 13.54 -32.63 11.54
C VAL A 208 14.93 -33.30 11.52
N SER A 209 15.51 -33.67 12.67
CA SER A 209 16.90 -34.15 12.72
C SER A 209 17.12 -35.58 12.18
N ASN A 210 16.06 -36.35 11.91
CA ASN A 210 16.19 -37.74 11.48
C ASN A 210 15.37 -38.05 10.21
N THR A 211 16.05 -38.55 9.19
CA THR A 211 15.49 -38.93 7.89
C THR A 211 14.37 -39.98 7.97
N LYS A 212 14.28 -40.77 9.05
CA LYS A 212 13.17 -41.71 9.27
C LYS A 212 11.86 -40.98 9.59
N TRP A 213 11.90 -39.96 10.44
CA TRP A 213 10.71 -39.22 10.85
C TRP A 213 10.20 -38.29 9.74
N ALA A 214 11.13 -37.67 8.99
CA ALA A 214 10.78 -36.87 7.81
C ALA A 214 10.00 -37.66 6.75
N LYS A 215 10.26 -38.97 6.62
CA LYS A 215 9.49 -39.86 5.74
C LYS A 215 8.07 -40.08 6.25
N ILE A 216 7.86 -40.15 7.56
CA ILE A 216 6.52 -40.30 8.14
C ILE A 216 5.73 -39.02 7.87
N ASP A 217 6.34 -37.85 8.07
CA ASP A 217 5.74 -36.56 7.71
C ASP A 217 5.39 -36.49 6.20
N ASP A 218 6.23 -37.04 5.31
CA ASP A 218 5.90 -37.16 3.89
C ASP A 218 4.69 -38.07 3.60
N TYR A 219 4.49 -39.14 4.38
CA TYR A 219 3.31 -40.01 4.25
C TYR A 219 2.05 -39.33 4.82
N LEU A 220 2.18 -38.63 5.94
CA LEU A 220 1.10 -37.83 6.52
C LEU A 220 0.67 -36.71 5.55
N GLY A 221 1.63 -35.98 4.98
CA GLY A 221 1.39 -34.99 3.93
C GLY A 221 0.74 -35.60 2.69
N TRP A 222 1.20 -36.78 2.24
CA TRP A 222 0.54 -37.50 1.15
C TRP A 222 -0.92 -37.85 1.47
N PHE A 223 -1.22 -38.27 2.70
CA PHE A 223 -2.58 -38.57 3.14
C PHE A 223 -3.49 -37.32 3.14
N THR A 224 -2.97 -36.15 3.52
CA THR A 224 -3.73 -34.90 3.36
C THR A 224 -4.03 -34.61 1.89
N GLY A 225 -3.14 -34.99 0.97
CA GLY A 225 -3.38 -34.87 -0.46
C GLY A 225 -4.52 -35.76 -0.97
N VAL A 226 -4.69 -36.96 -0.41
CA VAL A 226 -5.85 -37.82 -0.68
C VAL A 226 -7.14 -37.17 -0.17
N ALA A 227 -7.11 -36.56 1.01
CA ALA A 227 -8.30 -35.99 1.63
C ALA A 227 -8.72 -34.64 1.01
N ARG A 228 -7.75 -33.77 0.71
CA ARG A 228 -7.96 -32.38 0.25
C ARG A 228 -7.90 -32.22 -1.26
N GLY A 229 -7.09 -33.01 -1.96
CA GLY A 229 -6.93 -32.87 -3.41
C GLY A 229 -5.82 -31.90 -3.83
N ASN A 230 -4.72 -31.83 -3.07
CA ASN A 230 -3.48 -31.11 -3.45
C ASN A 230 -2.28 -31.96 -3.09
N THR A 231 -1.26 -32.02 -3.94
CA THR A 231 -0.20 -33.02 -3.78
C THR A 231 1.03 -32.49 -3.04
N LEU A 232 1.68 -33.38 -2.29
CA LEU A 232 2.89 -33.08 -1.52
C LEU A 232 4.01 -32.54 -2.41
N LEU A 233 4.22 -33.17 -3.58
CA LEU A 233 5.27 -32.79 -4.50
C LEU A 233 5.02 -31.40 -5.11
N TRP A 234 3.79 -31.08 -5.50
CA TRP A 234 3.44 -29.74 -5.97
C TRP A 234 3.73 -28.71 -4.89
N TRP A 235 3.32 -28.97 -3.64
CA TRP A 235 3.59 -28.10 -2.50
C TRP A 235 5.09 -27.85 -2.32
N LYS A 236 5.91 -28.91 -2.24
CA LYS A 236 7.36 -28.78 -2.03
C LYS A 236 8.09 -28.08 -3.18
N LEU A 237 7.66 -28.24 -4.43
CA LEU A 237 8.30 -27.56 -5.56
C LEU A 237 7.93 -26.06 -5.61
N ARG A 238 6.73 -25.71 -5.14
CA ARG A 238 6.19 -24.35 -5.20
C ARG A 238 6.48 -23.57 -3.91
N HIS A 239 5.90 -24.00 -2.80
CA HIS A 239 5.92 -23.32 -1.50
C HIS A 239 7.33 -23.24 -0.92
N ASN A 240 8.14 -24.29 -0.98
CA ASN A 240 9.50 -24.23 -0.44
C ASN A 240 10.39 -23.25 -1.22
N THR A 241 10.09 -23.02 -2.50
CA THR A 241 10.76 -21.98 -3.30
C THR A 241 10.30 -20.59 -2.85
N HIS A 242 9.01 -20.40 -2.61
CA HIS A 242 8.45 -19.16 -2.06
C HIS A 242 9.10 -18.76 -0.74
N HIS A 243 9.36 -19.70 0.17
CA HIS A 243 9.99 -19.43 1.47
C HIS A 243 11.32 -18.68 1.42
N VAL A 244 12.14 -18.99 0.42
CA VAL A 244 13.50 -18.47 0.30
C VAL A 244 13.61 -17.37 -0.76
N LEU A 245 12.55 -17.14 -1.54
CA LEU A 245 12.51 -16.18 -2.65
C LEU A 245 11.23 -15.34 -2.61
N THR A 246 10.60 -15.14 -1.45
CA THR A 246 9.31 -14.43 -1.28
C THR A 246 9.31 -13.08 -2.00
N ASN A 247 8.27 -12.82 -2.79
CA ASN A 247 8.06 -11.65 -3.64
C ASN A 247 9.24 -11.34 -4.59
N GLN A 248 10.10 -12.30 -4.92
CA GLN A 248 11.16 -12.08 -5.89
C GLN A 248 10.65 -12.26 -7.31
N TYR A 249 10.82 -11.23 -8.14
CA TYR A 249 10.38 -11.22 -9.54
C TYR A 249 10.92 -12.44 -10.31
N GLU A 250 10.05 -13.09 -11.09
CA GLU A 250 10.28 -14.33 -11.86
C GLU A 250 10.64 -15.60 -11.06
N HIS A 251 10.95 -15.48 -9.77
CA HIS A 251 11.45 -16.58 -8.96
C HIS A 251 10.43 -17.09 -7.96
N ASP A 252 9.60 -16.20 -7.40
CA ASP A 252 8.50 -16.57 -6.53
C ASP A 252 7.29 -17.06 -7.33
N PRO A 253 6.90 -18.35 -7.24
CA PRO A 253 5.75 -18.86 -7.95
C PRO A 253 4.40 -18.35 -7.45
N ASP A 254 4.33 -17.75 -6.25
CA ASP A 254 3.07 -17.26 -5.68
C ASP A 254 2.61 -15.97 -6.35
N ILE A 255 3.54 -15.07 -6.72
CA ILE A 255 3.18 -13.81 -7.38
C ILE A 255 2.95 -13.93 -8.89
N LEU A 256 3.20 -15.10 -9.49
CA LEU A 256 3.00 -15.37 -10.92
C LEU A 256 1.52 -15.65 -11.27
N THR A 257 0.65 -14.68 -10.97
CA THR A 257 -0.82 -14.79 -11.12
C THR A 257 -1.38 -14.30 -12.45
N GLN A 258 -0.48 -13.98 -13.39
CA GLN A 258 -0.81 -13.49 -14.74
C GLN A 258 -1.43 -14.59 -15.61
N PRO A 259 -2.42 -14.27 -16.48
CA PRO A 259 -2.97 -12.94 -16.76
C PRO A 259 -4.17 -12.56 -15.87
N LEU A 260 -4.48 -13.31 -14.81
CA LEU A 260 -5.72 -13.16 -14.04
C LEU A 260 -5.64 -12.00 -13.03
N PHE A 261 -4.52 -11.85 -12.32
CA PHE A 261 -4.30 -10.78 -11.36
C PHE A 261 -3.00 -10.04 -11.60
N HIS A 262 -3.04 -8.73 -11.38
CA HIS A 262 -1.90 -7.83 -11.42
C HIS A 262 -1.77 -7.17 -10.05
N PHE A 263 -0.80 -7.62 -9.25
CA PHE A 263 -0.49 -7.03 -7.93
C PHE A 263 0.58 -5.94 -8.00
N PHE A 264 1.30 -5.85 -9.12
CA PHE A 264 2.42 -4.92 -9.31
C PHE A 264 2.17 -3.99 -10.51
N GLU A 265 2.73 -2.79 -10.44
CA GLU A 265 2.42 -1.69 -11.38
C GLU A 265 3.06 -1.83 -12.76
N ASP A 266 4.01 -2.75 -12.92
CA ASP A 266 4.80 -2.96 -14.15
C ASP A 266 4.06 -3.76 -15.24
N TYR A 267 2.90 -4.35 -14.92
CA TYR A 267 2.14 -5.14 -15.88
C TYR A 267 1.18 -4.30 -16.72
N ARG A 268 1.21 -4.51 -18.05
CA ARG A 268 0.25 -3.90 -18.99
C ARG A 268 -1.18 -4.36 -18.71
N ILE A 269 -2.04 -3.45 -18.25
CA ILE A 269 -3.43 -3.76 -17.91
C ILE A 269 -4.22 -4.20 -19.16
N GLY A 270 -4.77 -5.41 -19.12
CA GLY A 270 -5.61 -6.00 -20.16
C GLY A 270 -7.10 -5.66 -20.00
N THR A 271 -7.93 -6.18 -20.90
CA THR A 271 -9.40 -5.97 -20.89
C THR A 271 -10.07 -6.61 -19.68
N ILE A 272 -9.55 -7.73 -19.18
CA ILE A 272 -10.07 -8.40 -17.98
C ILE A 272 -9.52 -7.71 -16.73
N THR A 273 -8.20 -7.52 -16.64
CA THR A 273 -7.53 -7.05 -15.41
C THR A 273 -7.87 -5.61 -15.03
N ARG A 274 -8.42 -4.77 -15.93
CA ARG A 274 -9.01 -3.48 -15.55
C ARG A 274 -10.18 -3.60 -14.57
N TYR A 275 -10.88 -4.73 -14.59
CA TYR A 275 -12.02 -5.03 -13.72
C TYR A 275 -11.65 -5.97 -12.57
N GLN A 276 -10.34 -6.23 -12.34
CA GLN A 276 -9.90 -7.17 -11.32
C GLN A 276 -10.46 -6.87 -9.94
N ALA A 277 -10.63 -5.60 -9.57
CA ALA A 277 -11.25 -5.24 -8.29
C ALA A 277 -12.68 -5.78 -8.12
N LEU A 278 -13.44 -5.95 -9.21
CA LEU A 278 -14.81 -6.48 -9.16
C LEU A 278 -14.83 -8.01 -9.00
N TYR A 279 -13.95 -8.71 -9.71
CA TYR A 279 -13.91 -10.18 -9.64
C TYR A 279 -12.89 -10.72 -8.63
N TYR A 280 -12.10 -9.87 -7.97
CA TYR A 280 -11.04 -10.26 -7.05
C TYR A 280 -11.54 -11.24 -6.00
N ILE A 281 -12.52 -10.83 -5.20
CA ILE A 281 -13.11 -11.65 -4.14
C ILE A 281 -13.76 -12.94 -4.69
N PRO A 282 -14.64 -12.89 -5.72
CA PRO A 282 -15.15 -14.11 -6.36
C PRO A 282 -14.06 -15.05 -6.84
N ALA A 283 -12.99 -14.56 -7.46
CA ALA A 283 -11.92 -15.38 -7.99
C ALA A 283 -11.05 -16.00 -6.88
N LEU A 284 -10.89 -15.35 -5.72
CA LEU A 284 -10.21 -15.95 -4.55
C LEU A 284 -10.91 -17.22 -4.04
N THR A 285 -12.23 -17.33 -4.20
CA THR A 285 -12.95 -18.56 -3.83
C THR A 285 -12.48 -19.77 -4.65
N LEU A 286 -11.95 -19.55 -5.86
CA LEU A 286 -11.51 -20.63 -6.75
C LEU A 286 -10.09 -21.12 -6.45
N LEU A 287 -9.41 -20.55 -5.45
CA LEU A 287 -7.99 -20.83 -5.16
C LEU A 287 -7.73 -22.32 -4.90
N HIS A 288 -8.60 -22.99 -4.12
CA HIS A 288 -8.44 -24.42 -3.84
C HIS A 288 -8.50 -25.23 -5.15
N ILE A 289 -9.52 -25.00 -5.97
CA ILE A 289 -9.70 -25.67 -7.26
C ILE A 289 -8.49 -25.45 -8.17
N TYR A 290 -7.98 -24.22 -8.22
CA TYR A 290 -6.79 -23.86 -8.99
C TYR A 290 -5.56 -24.65 -8.52
N TRP A 291 -5.31 -24.72 -7.21
CA TRP A 291 -4.20 -25.50 -6.67
C TRP A 291 -4.35 -27.01 -6.90
N SER A 292 -5.58 -27.53 -6.95
CA SER A 292 -5.84 -28.93 -7.31
C SER A 292 -5.50 -29.19 -8.78
N TYR A 293 -5.85 -28.26 -9.67
CA TYR A 293 -5.45 -28.29 -11.07
C TYR A 293 -3.93 -28.28 -11.24
N GLU A 294 -3.21 -27.37 -10.59
CA GLU A 294 -1.74 -27.32 -10.67
C GLU A 294 -1.10 -28.59 -10.11
N SER A 295 -1.69 -29.18 -9.05
CA SER A 295 -1.24 -30.45 -8.50
C SER A 295 -1.34 -31.58 -9.54
N ILE A 296 -2.43 -31.65 -10.31
CA ILE A 296 -2.59 -32.60 -11.42
C ILE A 296 -1.52 -32.35 -12.49
N GLU A 297 -1.31 -31.09 -12.88
CA GLU A 297 -0.32 -30.71 -13.88
C GLU A 297 1.11 -31.13 -13.48
N VAL A 298 1.49 -30.91 -12.22
CA VAL A 298 2.78 -31.34 -11.67
C VAL A 298 2.89 -32.86 -11.67
N CYS A 299 1.86 -33.59 -11.24
CA CYS A 299 1.86 -35.05 -11.27
C CYS A 299 2.08 -35.59 -12.70
N ILE A 300 1.40 -35.04 -13.70
CA ILE A 300 1.55 -35.43 -15.10
C ILE A 300 2.96 -35.12 -15.60
N ARG A 301 3.43 -33.87 -15.45
CA ARG A 301 4.73 -33.44 -15.97
C ARG A 301 5.90 -34.16 -15.29
N GLN A 302 5.86 -34.25 -13.96
CA GLN A 302 6.97 -34.79 -13.17
C GLN A 302 7.00 -36.33 -13.15
N SER A 303 5.91 -37.02 -13.50
CA SER A 303 5.91 -38.50 -13.67
C SER A 303 6.88 -39.01 -14.74
N ARG A 304 7.37 -38.10 -15.60
CA ARG A 304 8.36 -38.33 -16.67
C ARG A 304 9.72 -37.66 -16.38
N SER A 305 9.88 -37.00 -15.23
CA SER A 305 11.10 -36.26 -14.86
C SER A 305 12.34 -37.15 -14.88
N VAL A 306 13.48 -36.67 -15.38
CA VAL A 306 14.76 -37.41 -15.38
C VAL A 306 15.19 -37.77 -13.95
N ASN A 307 14.92 -36.89 -12.98
CA ASN A 307 15.18 -37.15 -11.57
C ASN A 307 14.34 -38.33 -11.06
N LYS A 308 15.01 -39.42 -10.65
CA LYS A 308 14.34 -40.65 -10.16
C LYS A 308 13.48 -40.38 -8.91
N HIS A 309 13.96 -39.51 -8.01
CA HIS A 309 13.26 -39.16 -6.78
C HIS A 309 11.98 -38.37 -7.09
N THR A 310 12.09 -37.27 -7.84
CA THR A 310 10.92 -36.47 -8.27
C THR A 310 9.90 -37.32 -9.02
N ARG A 311 10.37 -38.20 -9.92
CA ARG A 311 9.51 -39.10 -10.69
C ARG A 311 8.74 -40.09 -9.82
N HIS A 312 9.39 -40.65 -8.80
CA HIS A 312 8.77 -41.58 -7.86
C HIS A 312 7.68 -40.87 -7.04
N HIS A 313 7.97 -39.69 -6.48
CA HIS A 313 6.99 -38.89 -5.75
C HIS A 313 5.82 -38.46 -6.64
N ALA A 314 6.08 -38.04 -7.88
CA ALA A 314 5.02 -37.65 -8.80
C ALA A 314 4.04 -38.79 -9.09
N ARG A 315 4.56 -40.02 -9.31
CA ARG A 315 3.71 -41.21 -9.54
C ARG A 315 2.90 -41.60 -8.29
N ARG A 316 3.50 -41.50 -7.11
CA ARG A 316 2.81 -41.74 -5.84
C ARG A 316 1.73 -40.68 -5.59
N ASP A 317 2.01 -39.43 -5.90
CA ASP A 317 1.09 -38.32 -5.73
C ASP A 317 -0.05 -38.34 -6.79
N SER A 318 0.20 -38.89 -7.99
CA SER A 318 -0.86 -39.21 -8.94
C SER A 318 -1.90 -40.16 -8.34
N LEU A 319 -1.47 -41.17 -7.57
CA LEU A 319 -2.40 -42.07 -6.89
C LEU A 319 -3.25 -41.32 -5.87
N ALA A 320 -2.68 -40.40 -5.09
CA ALA A 320 -3.46 -39.60 -4.15
C ALA A 320 -4.55 -38.78 -4.86
N MET A 321 -4.21 -38.15 -5.99
CA MET A 321 -5.16 -37.37 -6.77
C MET A 321 -6.26 -38.24 -7.40
N ILE A 322 -5.92 -39.43 -7.90
CA ILE A 322 -6.90 -40.39 -8.41
C ILE A 322 -7.86 -40.81 -7.29
N LEU A 323 -7.34 -41.19 -6.13
CA LEU A 323 -8.17 -41.58 -4.97
C LEU A 323 -9.08 -40.43 -4.53
N HIS A 324 -8.56 -39.21 -4.51
CA HIS A 324 -9.34 -38.03 -4.17
C HIS A 324 -10.50 -37.80 -5.15
N VAL A 325 -10.21 -37.78 -6.46
CA VAL A 325 -11.22 -37.56 -7.51
C VAL A 325 -12.26 -38.68 -7.52
N LEU A 326 -11.85 -39.94 -7.38
CA LEU A 326 -12.78 -41.07 -7.29
C LEU A 326 -13.63 -41.01 -6.02
N GLY A 327 -13.05 -40.64 -4.88
CA GLY A 327 -13.76 -40.47 -3.62
C GLY A 327 -14.82 -39.38 -3.70
N MET A 328 -14.46 -38.20 -4.22
CA MET A 328 -15.42 -37.11 -4.43
C MET A 328 -16.47 -37.46 -5.48
N GLY A 329 -16.08 -38.13 -6.56
CA GLY A 329 -16.98 -38.63 -7.59
C GLY A 329 -18.00 -39.62 -7.03
N TYR A 330 -17.56 -40.53 -6.15
CA TYR A 330 -18.43 -41.47 -5.44
C TYR A 330 -19.41 -40.73 -4.52
N ILE A 331 -18.96 -39.75 -3.74
CA ILE A 331 -19.84 -38.93 -2.89
C ILE A 331 -20.92 -38.23 -3.74
N VAL A 332 -20.52 -37.61 -4.86
CA VAL A 332 -21.47 -36.93 -5.75
C VAL A 332 -22.45 -37.93 -6.38
N TYR A 333 -21.97 -39.10 -6.81
CA TYR A 333 -22.81 -40.16 -7.37
C TYR A 333 -23.82 -40.70 -6.34
N SER A 334 -23.36 -41.00 -5.11
CA SER A 334 -24.20 -41.55 -4.05
C SER A 334 -25.22 -40.57 -3.49
N THR A 335 -24.92 -39.27 -3.50
CA THR A 335 -25.81 -38.24 -2.92
C THR A 335 -26.67 -37.54 -3.98
N GLY A 336 -26.30 -37.60 -5.25
CA GLY A 336 -26.92 -36.81 -6.32
C GLY A 336 -26.60 -35.30 -6.24
N HIS A 337 -25.72 -34.88 -5.33
CA HIS A 337 -25.47 -33.46 -5.03
C HIS A 337 -24.02 -33.05 -5.29
N TRP A 338 -23.78 -32.37 -6.41
CA TRP A 338 -22.46 -31.79 -6.75
C TRP A 338 -22.25 -30.40 -6.15
N LEU A 339 -23.33 -29.62 -5.98
CA LEU A 339 -23.24 -28.21 -5.56
C LEU A 339 -22.61 -28.01 -4.16
N PRO A 340 -22.98 -28.79 -3.11
CA PRO A 340 -22.36 -28.64 -1.79
C PRO A 340 -20.85 -28.90 -1.80
N ILE A 341 -20.39 -29.86 -2.60
CA ILE A 341 -18.97 -30.15 -2.76
C ILE A 341 -18.25 -28.97 -3.40
N ILE A 342 -18.77 -28.41 -4.50
CA ILE A 342 -18.18 -27.23 -5.14
C ILE A 342 -18.17 -26.03 -4.18
N LEU A 343 -19.25 -25.79 -3.44
CA LEU A 343 -19.29 -24.70 -2.46
C LEU A 343 -18.30 -24.92 -1.30
N SER A 344 -18.02 -26.17 -0.93
CA SER A 344 -17.00 -26.51 0.08
C SER A 344 -15.59 -26.21 -0.43
N TYR A 345 -15.30 -26.51 -1.70
CA TYR A 345 -14.06 -26.08 -2.35
C TYR A 345 -13.94 -24.56 -2.38
N MET A 346 -15.02 -23.86 -2.74
CA MET A 346 -15.06 -22.41 -2.81
C MET A 346 -14.82 -21.76 -1.45
N LEU A 347 -15.46 -22.28 -0.40
CA LEU A 347 -15.27 -21.83 0.98
C LEU A 347 -13.83 -22.07 1.45
N SER A 348 -13.29 -23.27 1.21
CA SER A 348 -11.92 -23.61 1.56
C SER A 348 -10.90 -22.73 0.82
N GLY A 349 -11.14 -22.46 -0.47
CA GLY A 349 -10.33 -21.57 -1.29
C GLY A 349 -10.34 -20.14 -0.76
N PHE A 350 -11.52 -19.61 -0.46
CA PHE A 350 -11.69 -18.27 0.09
C PHE A 350 -10.97 -18.08 1.42
N LEU A 351 -11.14 -19.01 2.37
CA LEU A 351 -10.49 -18.96 3.68
C LEU A 351 -8.96 -19.03 3.55
N THR A 352 -8.45 -19.89 2.66
CA THR A 352 -7.00 -19.97 2.37
C THR A 352 -6.48 -18.66 1.78
N ALA A 353 -7.22 -18.10 0.81
CA ALA A 353 -6.81 -16.91 0.09
C ALA A 353 -6.72 -15.68 0.99
N ILE A 354 -7.65 -15.49 1.94
CA ILE A 354 -7.60 -14.34 2.86
C ILE A 354 -6.29 -14.33 3.66
N VAL A 355 -5.86 -15.48 4.18
CA VAL A 355 -4.64 -15.57 5.00
C VAL A 355 -3.40 -15.35 4.14
N VAL A 356 -3.31 -16.02 2.99
CA VAL A 356 -2.13 -15.97 2.12
C VAL A 356 -1.97 -14.59 1.49
N PHE A 357 -3.01 -14.05 0.84
CA PHE A 357 -2.90 -12.79 0.09
C PHE A 357 -2.70 -11.59 1.01
N ALA A 358 -3.32 -11.56 2.19
CA ALA A 358 -3.14 -10.45 3.13
C ALA A 358 -1.72 -10.37 3.72
N SER A 359 -0.90 -11.42 3.58
CA SER A 359 0.35 -11.58 4.33
C SER A 359 1.63 -11.25 3.57
N HIS A 360 1.59 -11.15 2.24
CA HIS A 360 2.76 -10.79 1.42
C HIS A 360 2.42 -10.21 0.03
N TYR A 361 1.22 -10.40 -0.52
CA TYR A 361 0.90 -9.89 -1.88
C TYR A 361 0.80 -8.36 -1.96
N ASN A 362 0.66 -7.67 -0.83
CA ASN A 362 0.65 -6.21 -0.74
C ASN A 362 2.03 -5.63 -0.39
N GLU A 363 3.04 -6.47 -0.22
CA GLU A 363 4.39 -6.06 0.14
C GLU A 363 5.25 -5.80 -1.11
N PRO A 364 6.34 -5.02 -0.98
CA PRO A 364 7.24 -4.74 -2.09
C PRO A 364 7.73 -6.00 -2.82
N ARG A 365 7.92 -5.87 -4.13
CA ARG A 365 8.55 -6.90 -4.97
C ARG A 365 10.05 -6.67 -5.04
N ILE A 366 10.82 -7.74 -4.87
CA ILE A 366 12.27 -7.71 -5.00
C ILE A 366 12.66 -8.00 -6.47
N PRO A 367 13.51 -7.17 -7.11
CA PRO A 367 14.07 -7.47 -8.43
C PRO A 367 14.73 -8.86 -8.52
N ALA A 368 14.65 -9.47 -9.70
CA ALA A 368 15.16 -10.83 -9.92
C ALA A 368 16.69 -10.95 -9.69
N HIS A 369 17.46 -9.88 -9.92
CA HIS A 369 18.92 -9.90 -9.78
C HIS A 369 19.40 -9.62 -8.34
N GLU A 370 18.53 -9.09 -7.47
CA GLU A 370 18.92 -8.72 -6.11
C GLU A 370 19.17 -9.97 -5.25
N SER A 371 20.13 -9.86 -4.34
CA SER A 371 20.53 -10.93 -3.41
C SER A 371 20.54 -10.37 -2.00
N LEU A 372 19.48 -10.65 -1.24
CA LEU A 372 19.32 -10.21 0.14
C LEU A 372 19.58 -11.37 1.12
N SER A 373 19.91 -11.05 2.37
CA SER A 373 19.87 -12.03 3.46
C SER A 373 18.42 -12.49 3.67
N LEU A 374 18.22 -13.73 4.17
CA LEU A 374 16.87 -14.27 4.34
C LEU A 374 16.05 -13.38 5.29
N ILE A 375 16.65 -12.91 6.38
CA ILE A 375 16.00 -12.01 7.33
C ILE A 375 15.57 -10.69 6.70
N ARG A 376 16.42 -10.05 5.90
CA ARG A 376 16.07 -8.79 5.23
C ARG A 376 14.97 -9.03 4.22
N GLN A 377 15.08 -10.09 3.42
CA GLN A 377 14.05 -10.41 2.44
C GLN A 377 12.70 -10.63 3.12
N THR A 378 12.63 -11.50 4.12
CA THR A 378 11.39 -11.79 4.86
C THR A 378 10.79 -10.53 5.49
N LEU A 379 11.57 -9.71 6.20
CA LEU A 379 11.07 -8.49 6.85
C LEU A 379 10.59 -7.43 5.85
N LEU A 380 11.14 -7.41 4.63
CA LEU A 380 10.67 -6.50 3.57
C LEU A 380 9.39 -6.99 2.90
N THR A 381 9.27 -8.30 2.69
CA THR A 381 8.25 -8.90 1.80
C THR A 381 7.09 -9.60 2.51
N THR A 382 7.10 -9.66 3.84
CA THR A 382 6.05 -10.32 4.63
C THR A 382 5.53 -9.45 5.77
N ILE A 383 4.28 -9.69 6.15
CA ILE A 383 3.59 -9.03 7.27
C ILE A 383 2.84 -10.03 8.13
N ASN A 384 2.84 -9.81 9.43
CA ASN A 384 2.03 -10.57 10.40
C ASN A 384 0.62 -9.99 10.53
N ILE A 385 -0.37 -10.87 10.68
CA ILE A 385 -1.79 -10.52 10.76
C ILE A 385 -2.32 -10.78 12.18
N GLY A 386 -2.45 -9.72 12.97
CA GLY A 386 -3.08 -9.74 14.29
C GLY A 386 -4.60 -9.97 14.22
N SER A 387 -5.16 -10.44 15.35
CA SER A 387 -6.61 -10.54 15.56
C SER A 387 -7.29 -9.16 15.57
N PHE A 388 -8.62 -9.10 15.47
CA PHE A 388 -9.36 -7.84 15.32
C PHE A 388 -9.16 -6.88 16.51
N THR A 389 -9.28 -7.35 17.75
CA THR A 389 -9.17 -6.52 18.97
C THR A 389 -7.91 -6.78 19.80
N GLY A 390 -7.22 -7.90 19.57
CA GLY A 390 -5.95 -8.22 20.24
C GLY A 390 -6.10 -8.80 21.65
N THR A 391 -7.30 -9.22 22.04
CA THR A 391 -7.48 -9.88 23.34
C THR A 391 -6.87 -11.28 23.35
N TYR A 392 -6.39 -11.74 24.50
CA TYR A 392 -5.70 -13.03 24.63
C TYR A 392 -6.47 -14.21 24.00
N TRP A 393 -7.75 -14.35 24.32
CA TRP A 393 -8.59 -15.44 23.81
C TRP A 393 -8.87 -15.32 22.32
N GLU A 394 -9.06 -14.09 21.84
CA GLU A 394 -9.25 -13.82 20.42
C GLU A 394 -7.98 -14.14 19.63
N SER A 395 -6.80 -13.76 20.12
CA SER A 395 -5.52 -14.08 19.46
C SER A 395 -5.25 -15.58 19.42
N LYS A 396 -5.62 -16.33 20.47
CA LYS A 396 -5.53 -17.81 20.47
C LYS A 396 -6.50 -18.44 19.46
N LEU A 397 -7.73 -17.95 19.40
CA LEU A 397 -8.71 -18.40 18.41
C LEU A 397 -8.25 -18.04 17.00
N TRP A 398 -7.77 -16.82 16.78
CA TRP A 398 -7.25 -16.34 15.50
C TRP A 398 -6.06 -17.16 15.02
N PHE A 399 -5.13 -17.48 15.92
CA PHE A 399 -4.03 -18.39 15.65
C PHE A 399 -4.53 -19.77 15.21
N TYR A 400 -5.54 -20.34 15.87
CA TYR A 400 -6.13 -21.60 15.42
C TYR A 400 -6.84 -21.47 14.05
N LEU A 401 -7.67 -20.44 13.88
CA LEU A 401 -8.44 -20.21 12.66
C LEU A 401 -7.55 -19.98 11.45
N THR A 402 -6.45 -19.26 11.58
CA THR A 402 -5.47 -19.03 10.50
C THR A 402 -4.46 -20.16 10.37
N GLY A 403 -4.52 -21.15 11.26
CA GLY A 403 -3.48 -22.14 11.39
C GLY A 403 -2.11 -21.51 11.69
N GLY A 404 -2.00 -20.45 12.48
CA GLY A 404 -0.71 -19.86 12.84
C GLY A 404 0.05 -19.20 11.68
N LEU A 405 -0.48 -19.26 10.45
CA LEU A 405 0.04 -18.55 9.27
C LEU A 405 -0.27 -17.05 9.36
N ASN A 406 -0.95 -16.61 10.40
CA ASN A 406 -1.00 -15.20 10.78
C ASN A 406 0.35 -14.66 11.27
N MET A 407 1.30 -15.54 11.61
CA MET A 407 2.69 -15.23 11.97
C MET A 407 3.63 -15.57 10.79
N GLN A 408 3.41 -14.91 9.65
CA GLN A 408 4.19 -15.18 8.44
C GLN A 408 5.67 -14.85 8.55
N ILE A 409 6.05 -13.79 9.26
CA ILE A 409 7.45 -13.39 9.41
C ILE A 409 8.22 -14.54 10.09
N GLU A 410 7.75 -15.00 11.24
CA GLU A 410 8.37 -16.10 11.98
C GLU A 410 8.31 -17.39 11.18
N HIS A 411 7.21 -17.65 10.47
CA HIS A 411 7.08 -18.83 9.65
C HIS A 411 8.13 -18.88 8.53
N HIS A 412 8.39 -17.77 7.83
CA HIS A 412 9.41 -17.71 6.78
C HIS A 412 10.84 -17.75 7.33
N LEU A 413 11.07 -17.19 8.51
CA LEU A 413 12.37 -17.28 9.19
C LEU A 413 12.65 -18.66 9.78
N PHE A 414 11.61 -19.40 10.17
CA PHE A 414 11.72 -20.71 10.81
C PHE A 414 10.76 -21.74 10.19
N PRO A 415 10.87 -22.04 8.88
CA PRO A 415 9.87 -22.84 8.16
C PRO A 415 9.72 -24.27 8.70
N THR A 416 10.78 -24.80 9.29
CA THR A 416 10.83 -26.14 9.89
C THR A 416 10.53 -26.17 11.40
N MET A 417 10.17 -25.02 12.00
CA MET A 417 9.74 -24.94 13.40
C MET A 417 8.25 -25.30 13.53
N PRO A 418 7.86 -26.15 14.50
CA PRO A 418 6.46 -26.39 14.82
C PRO A 418 5.71 -25.09 15.15
N ARG A 419 4.58 -24.84 14.49
CA ARG A 419 3.83 -23.57 14.59
C ARG A 419 3.54 -23.09 16.01
N HIS A 420 3.25 -24.00 16.94
CA HIS A 420 2.94 -23.65 18.33
C HIS A 420 4.11 -23.00 19.08
N ASN A 421 5.34 -23.11 18.55
CA ASN A 421 6.53 -22.47 19.10
C ASN A 421 6.92 -21.16 18.39
N LEU A 422 6.31 -20.82 17.25
CA LEU A 422 6.56 -19.55 16.55
C LEU A 422 6.33 -18.31 17.45
N PRO A 423 5.28 -18.25 18.29
CA PRO A 423 5.10 -17.09 19.18
C PRO A 423 6.26 -16.86 20.16
N ASN A 424 7.08 -17.87 20.44
CA ASN A 424 8.25 -17.73 21.31
C ASN A 424 9.41 -16.99 20.61
N THR A 425 9.47 -17.03 19.27
CA THR A 425 10.51 -16.33 18.50
C THR A 425 10.16 -14.87 18.23
N THR A 426 8.87 -14.51 18.23
CA THR A 426 8.39 -13.14 17.92
C THR A 426 9.12 -12.03 18.69
N PRO A 427 9.32 -12.09 20.02
CA PRO A 427 10.04 -11.04 20.75
C PRO A 427 11.49 -10.89 20.26
N LEU A 428 12.16 -12.01 19.98
CA LEU A 428 13.55 -12.03 19.52
C LEU A 428 13.68 -11.52 18.08
N VAL A 429 12.72 -11.85 17.21
CA VAL A 429 12.67 -11.34 15.83
C VAL A 429 12.41 -9.83 15.83
N LYS A 430 11.53 -9.32 16.70
CA LYS A 430 11.28 -7.87 16.87
C LYS A 430 12.55 -7.14 17.33
N GLU A 431 13.26 -7.69 18.31
CA GLU A 431 14.53 -7.14 18.79
C GLU A 431 15.61 -7.14 17.70
N LEU A 432 15.74 -8.25 16.98
CA LEU A 432 16.68 -8.38 15.87
C LEU A 432 16.38 -7.41 14.73
N ALA A 433 15.11 -7.26 14.35
CA ALA A 433 14.68 -6.29 13.34
C ALA A 433 15.06 -4.86 13.75
N LYS A 434 14.85 -4.51 15.04
CA LYS A 434 15.23 -3.22 15.60
C LYS A 434 16.75 -2.98 15.54
N GLU A 435 17.56 -3.96 15.92
CA GLU A 435 19.03 -3.83 15.88
C GLU A 435 19.56 -3.69 14.45
N LEU A 436 18.92 -4.33 13.47
CA LEU A 436 19.27 -4.24 12.06
C LEU A 436 18.71 -3.00 11.34
N GLY A 437 17.85 -2.21 12.01
CA GLY A 437 17.13 -1.11 11.37
C GLY A 437 16.18 -1.58 10.27
N LEU A 438 15.67 -2.82 10.39
CA LEU A 438 14.74 -3.44 9.44
C LEU A 438 13.30 -3.39 9.97
N PRO A 439 12.31 -3.28 9.08
CA PRO A 439 10.93 -3.12 9.50
C PRO A 439 10.32 -4.45 9.94
N TYR A 440 9.84 -4.52 11.18
CA TYR A 440 8.94 -5.61 11.60
C TYR A 440 7.50 -5.15 11.41
N LYS A 441 6.77 -5.78 10.48
CA LYS A 441 5.40 -5.38 10.11
C LYS A 441 4.37 -6.31 10.75
N GLU A 442 3.45 -5.72 11.51
CA GLU A 442 2.29 -6.41 12.07
C GLU A 442 1.07 -5.50 11.93
N THR A 443 0.01 -6.02 11.32
CA THR A 443 -1.28 -5.32 11.19
C THR A 443 -2.38 -6.22 11.70
N ASN A 444 -3.45 -5.68 12.24
CA ASN A 444 -4.72 -6.39 12.36
C ASN A 444 -5.58 -6.14 11.11
N ILE A 445 -6.69 -6.86 10.99
CA ILE A 445 -7.68 -6.62 9.90
C ILE A 445 -8.33 -5.23 10.02
N ILE A 446 -8.24 -4.59 11.19
CA ILE A 446 -8.81 -3.25 11.47
C ILE A 446 -7.68 -2.28 11.73
N GLN A 447 -7.07 -1.75 10.67
CA GLN A 447 -6.05 -0.67 10.64
C GLN A 447 -5.75 -0.01 12.00
N CYS A 448 -4.48 0.00 12.41
CA CYS A 448 -4.00 0.85 13.49
C CYS A 448 -4.44 2.29 13.19
N THR A 449 -5.20 2.90 14.10
CA THR A 449 -5.82 4.22 13.98
C THR A 449 -5.33 5.13 15.10
N GLU A 450 -4.05 4.98 15.45
CA GLU A 450 -3.37 5.89 16.38
C GLU A 450 -2.76 7.07 15.61
N LEU A 451 -2.70 8.23 16.27
CA LEU A 451 -1.97 9.41 15.80
C LEU A 451 -1.40 10.20 16.98
N LEU A 452 -0.32 10.94 16.76
CA LEU A 452 0.35 11.73 17.79
C LEU A 452 -0.11 13.20 17.71
N ILE A 453 -0.59 13.77 18.81
CA ILE A 453 -0.87 15.20 18.95
C ILE A 453 -0.30 15.69 20.28
N ASP A 454 0.54 16.73 20.24
CA ASP A 454 1.09 17.40 21.44
C ASP A 454 1.74 16.41 22.44
N GLY A 455 2.50 15.43 21.94
CA GLY A 455 3.21 14.44 22.78
C GLY A 455 2.31 13.36 23.37
N ARG A 456 1.05 13.25 22.93
CA ARG A 456 0.11 12.20 23.32
C ARG A 456 -0.36 11.41 22.12
N VAL A 457 -0.39 10.08 22.25
CA VAL A 457 -0.94 9.17 21.24
C VAL A 457 -2.43 9.01 21.49
N TYR A 458 -3.24 9.29 20.47
CA TYR A 458 -4.69 9.21 20.50
C TYR A 458 -5.17 8.05 19.65
N ASP A 459 -6.03 7.20 20.20
CA ASP A 459 -6.77 6.19 19.44
C ASP A 459 -8.03 6.83 18.83
N VAL A 460 -8.05 6.93 17.51
CA VAL A 460 -9.17 7.50 16.76
C VAL A 460 -10.07 6.44 16.10
N SER A 461 -9.86 5.15 16.35
CA SER A 461 -10.61 4.03 15.75
C SER A 461 -12.11 4.24 15.70
N LYS A 462 -12.71 4.59 16.85
CA LYS A 462 -14.16 4.82 17.01
C LYS A 462 -14.62 6.21 16.58
N PHE A 463 -13.68 7.10 16.23
CA PHE A 463 -13.96 8.49 15.89
C PHE A 463 -13.82 8.78 14.39
N VAL A 464 -13.03 8.00 13.64
CA VAL A 464 -12.81 8.19 12.19
C VAL A 464 -14.11 8.43 11.42
N ASP A 465 -15.11 7.55 11.58
CA ASP A 465 -16.38 7.68 10.83
C ASP A 465 -17.30 8.80 11.35
N ARG A 466 -17.02 9.35 12.54
CA ARG A 466 -17.77 10.47 13.16
C ARG A 466 -17.07 11.82 12.99
N HIS A 467 -15.86 11.83 12.44
CA HIS A 467 -15.08 13.05 12.28
C HIS A 467 -15.78 14.02 11.30
N PRO A 468 -16.02 15.30 11.67
CA PRO A 468 -16.73 16.25 10.80
C PRO A 468 -16.07 16.53 9.44
N GLY A 469 -14.74 16.39 9.36
CA GLY A 469 -13.98 16.47 8.11
C GLY A 469 -13.96 15.17 7.28
N GLY A 470 -14.75 14.17 7.68
CA GLY A 470 -14.73 12.84 7.09
C GLY A 470 -13.42 12.09 7.33
N ARG A 471 -13.06 11.21 6.40
CA ARG A 471 -11.89 10.31 6.50
C ARG A 471 -10.52 10.97 6.32
N ILE A 472 -10.45 12.30 6.24
CA ILE A 472 -9.18 13.05 6.16
C ILE A 472 -8.25 12.74 7.34
N ILE A 473 -8.80 12.39 8.51
CA ILE A 473 -8.01 12.00 9.69
C ILE A 473 -7.11 10.80 9.43
N LEU A 474 -7.47 9.91 8.49
CA LEU A 474 -6.65 8.76 8.10
C LEU A 474 -5.36 9.18 7.37
N PHE A 475 -5.25 10.43 6.92
CA PHE A 475 -4.02 10.98 6.33
C PHE A 475 -3.01 11.39 7.41
N GLN A 476 -3.36 11.24 8.69
CA GLN A 476 -2.48 11.58 9.80
C GLN A 476 -2.35 10.41 10.79
N VAL A 477 -2.99 9.27 10.46
CA VAL A 477 -2.82 8.04 11.21
C VAL A 477 -1.41 7.52 10.98
N GLY A 478 -0.73 7.15 12.07
CA GLY A 478 0.66 6.74 12.00
C GLY A 478 1.67 7.88 12.04
N THR A 479 1.25 9.15 12.18
CA THR A 479 2.15 10.32 12.11
C THR A 479 1.95 11.30 13.27
N ASP A 480 2.87 12.26 13.40
CA ASP A 480 2.66 13.46 14.20
C ASP A 480 1.70 14.42 13.49
N ALA A 481 0.45 14.45 13.97
CA ALA A 481 -0.65 15.24 13.45
C ALA A 481 -0.77 16.62 14.12
N THR A 482 0.18 17.02 14.97
CA THR A 482 0.07 18.20 15.84
C THR A 482 -0.23 19.48 15.06
N GLU A 483 0.57 19.79 14.03
CA GLU A 483 0.36 21.03 13.26
C GLU A 483 -0.91 20.98 12.41
N ALA A 484 -1.23 19.84 11.80
CA ALA A 484 -2.49 19.66 11.08
C ALA A 484 -3.70 19.88 12.02
N PHE A 485 -3.66 19.36 13.24
CA PHE A 485 -4.71 19.60 14.23
C PHE A 485 -4.82 21.10 14.55
N ARG A 486 -3.69 21.76 14.86
CA ARG A 486 -3.66 23.19 15.18
C ARG A 486 -4.18 24.06 14.06
N GLU A 487 -3.76 23.85 12.82
CA GLU A 487 -4.13 24.72 11.70
C GLU A 487 -5.59 24.54 11.27
N PHE A 488 -6.10 23.31 11.21
CA PHE A 488 -7.50 23.08 10.83
C PHE A 488 -8.50 23.33 11.96
N HIS A 489 -8.07 23.28 13.24
CA HIS A 489 -8.97 23.36 14.39
C HIS A 489 -8.73 24.57 15.32
N ALA A 490 -7.81 25.48 14.98
CA ALA A 490 -7.43 26.65 15.80
C ALA A 490 -8.61 27.41 16.40
N ARG A 491 -9.69 27.60 15.61
CA ARG A 491 -10.87 28.39 15.98
C ARG A 491 -12.01 27.57 16.59
N SER A 492 -11.78 26.30 16.91
CA SER A 492 -12.81 25.35 17.37
C SER A 492 -12.55 24.85 18.78
N SER A 493 -13.11 25.54 19.78
CA SER A 493 -13.10 25.05 21.17
C SER A 493 -13.78 23.68 21.32
N ARG A 494 -14.73 23.35 20.44
CA ARG A 494 -15.36 22.04 20.37
C ARG A 494 -14.37 20.95 19.95
N ALA A 495 -13.47 21.23 19.01
CA ALA A 495 -12.47 20.25 18.57
C ALA A 495 -11.53 19.85 19.72
N GLN A 496 -11.07 20.83 20.52
CA GLN A 496 -10.27 20.55 21.71
C GLN A 496 -11.03 19.71 22.75
N LYS A 497 -12.31 20.02 22.99
CA LYS A 497 -13.14 19.20 23.90
C LYS A 497 -13.29 17.76 23.43
N ILE A 498 -13.43 17.56 22.11
CA ILE A 498 -13.48 16.21 21.53
C ILE A 498 -12.13 15.52 21.69
N LEU A 499 -11.02 16.19 21.34
CA LEU A 499 -9.66 15.63 21.48
C LEU A 499 -9.42 15.15 22.92
N ASN A 500 -9.76 15.98 23.92
CA ASN A 500 -9.62 15.63 25.34
C ASN A 500 -10.51 14.47 25.78
N SER A 501 -11.57 14.14 25.04
CA SER A 501 -12.47 13.01 25.34
C SER A 501 -12.04 11.69 24.68
N LEU A 502 -11.10 11.74 23.73
CA LEU A 502 -10.62 10.55 23.04
C LEU A 502 -9.68 9.74 23.95
N PRO A 503 -9.70 8.40 23.84
CA PRO A 503 -8.72 7.56 24.52
C PRO A 503 -7.30 7.99 24.12
N SER A 504 -6.44 8.26 25.10
CA SER A 504 -5.08 8.71 24.85
C SER A 504 -4.11 8.22 25.91
N ARG A 505 -2.84 8.16 25.52
CA ARG A 505 -1.70 7.83 26.38
C ARG A 505 -0.54 8.76 26.07
N GLU A 506 0.42 8.85 26.98
CA GLU A 506 1.66 9.59 26.70
C GLU A 506 2.47 8.86 25.63
N TYR A 507 3.15 9.64 24.80
CA TYR A 507 4.08 9.10 23.82
C TYR A 507 5.31 8.52 24.50
N ASP A 508 5.57 7.24 24.24
CA ASP A 508 6.75 6.53 24.72
C ASP A 508 7.62 6.12 23.52
N ALA A 509 8.73 6.82 23.33
CA ALA A 509 9.66 6.58 22.24
C ALA A 509 10.14 5.12 22.17
N LYS A 510 10.19 4.37 23.28
CA LYS A 510 10.62 2.96 23.24
C LYS A 510 9.56 2.04 22.64
N ASN A 511 8.30 2.33 22.88
CA ASN A 511 7.16 1.48 22.54
C ASN A 511 6.44 1.93 21.27
N ASP A 512 6.53 3.21 20.91
CA ASP A 512 5.74 3.84 19.84
C ASP A 512 6.54 4.14 18.57
N GLU A 513 7.86 4.08 18.63
CA GLU A 513 8.74 4.35 17.48
C GLU A 513 8.50 3.36 16.32
N SER A 514 7.92 2.18 16.58
CA SER A 514 7.54 1.20 15.57
C SER A 514 6.17 1.45 14.93
N SER A 515 5.29 2.22 15.58
CA SER A 515 3.93 2.48 15.11
C SER A 515 3.69 3.92 14.66
N MET A 516 4.52 4.88 15.11
CA MET A 516 4.41 6.32 14.87
C MET A 516 5.63 6.89 14.14
N MET A 517 5.39 7.52 13.00
CA MET A 517 6.36 8.31 12.24
C MET A 517 6.50 9.70 12.86
N VAL A 518 7.58 9.90 13.62
CA VAL A 518 7.91 11.19 14.24
C VAL A 518 8.97 11.92 13.42
N PRO A 519 8.88 13.25 13.23
CA PRO A 519 9.90 14.02 12.53
C PRO A 519 11.30 13.84 13.16
N ASN A 520 12.34 13.88 12.32
CA ASN A 520 13.71 13.84 12.80
C ASN A 520 14.05 15.06 13.70
N LYS A 521 15.19 15.04 14.39
CA LYS A 521 15.56 16.11 15.34
C LYS A 521 15.56 17.52 14.72
N GLN A 522 15.98 17.66 13.46
CA GLN A 522 16.02 18.94 12.76
C GLN A 522 14.61 19.43 12.43
N ALA A 523 13.78 18.58 11.85
CA ALA A 523 12.38 18.88 11.55
C ALA A 523 11.57 19.16 12.83
N ALA A 524 11.82 18.42 13.91
CA ALA A 524 11.21 18.67 15.21
C ALA A 524 11.65 20.02 15.82
N ALA A 525 12.89 20.46 15.58
CA ALA A 525 13.34 21.80 15.99
C ALA A 525 12.63 22.89 15.20
N ALA A 526 12.58 22.76 13.87
CA ALA A 526 11.85 23.69 13.01
C ALA A 526 10.36 23.79 13.38
N LEU A 527 9.70 22.66 13.71
CA LEU A 527 8.30 22.68 14.15
C LEU A 527 8.09 23.40 15.50
N ARG A 528 9.04 23.32 16.44
CA ARG A 528 8.99 24.10 17.68
C ARG A 528 9.14 25.60 17.44
N ASP A 529 10.04 25.98 16.55
CA ASP A 529 10.27 27.38 16.22
C ASP A 529 9.11 27.94 15.38
N PHE A 530 8.51 27.11 14.52
CA PHE A 530 7.27 27.40 13.80
C PHE A 530 6.10 27.69 14.76
N LYS A 531 5.94 26.89 15.82
CA LYS A 531 4.96 27.17 16.87
C LYS A 531 5.18 28.56 17.48
N SER A 532 6.43 28.91 17.78
CA SER A 532 6.78 30.22 18.34
C SER A 532 6.48 31.37 17.36
N LEU A 533 6.77 31.18 16.07
CA LEU A 533 6.40 32.11 15.01
C LEU A 533 4.89 32.33 14.99
N ARG A 534 4.11 31.26 14.99
CA ARG A 534 2.64 31.32 14.99
C ARG A 534 2.10 32.08 16.20
N GLU A 535 2.64 31.82 17.39
CA GLU A 535 2.25 32.53 18.61
C GLU A 535 2.55 34.04 18.53
N ASP A 536 3.68 34.44 17.94
CA ASP A 536 3.97 35.86 17.67
C ASP A 536 2.96 36.49 16.71
N LEU A 537 2.61 35.79 15.62
CA LEU A 537 1.60 36.27 14.67
C LEU A 537 0.23 36.45 15.33
N ILE A 538 -0.19 35.52 16.18
CA ILE A 538 -1.43 35.63 16.96
C ILE A 538 -1.36 36.82 17.91
N LYS A 539 -0.27 36.97 18.67
CA LYS A 539 -0.07 38.08 19.62
C LYS A 539 -0.13 39.45 18.94
N LYS A 540 0.32 39.54 17.69
CA LYS A 540 0.26 40.76 16.87
C LYS A 540 -1.10 41.02 16.22
N GLY A 541 -2.09 40.15 16.44
CA GLY A 541 -3.42 40.28 15.87
C GLY A 541 -3.48 40.03 14.36
N ILE A 542 -2.49 39.31 13.79
CA ILE A 542 -2.47 38.99 12.35
C ILE A 542 -3.63 38.09 11.97
N PHE A 543 -4.03 37.18 12.86
CA PHE A 543 -5.18 36.30 12.65
C PHE A 543 -6.52 37.03 12.81
N GLU A 544 -6.54 38.28 13.28
CA GLU A 544 -7.80 39.01 13.48
C GLU A 544 -8.42 39.45 12.14
N PRO A 545 -9.69 39.07 11.88
CA PRO A 545 -10.39 39.41 10.65
C PRO A 545 -10.69 40.90 10.55
N SER A 546 -10.83 41.41 9.33
CA SER A 546 -11.29 42.78 9.07
C SER A 546 -12.65 42.75 8.38
N ILE A 547 -13.71 43.05 9.12
CA ILE A 547 -15.08 43.06 8.58
C ILE A 547 -15.22 44.08 7.44
N VAL A 548 -14.53 45.22 7.52
CA VAL A 548 -14.50 46.21 6.43
C VAL A 548 -13.89 45.61 5.16
N HIS A 549 -12.80 44.84 5.29
CA HIS A 549 -12.19 44.17 4.15
C HIS A 549 -13.13 43.09 3.57
N VAL A 550 -13.77 42.28 4.41
CA VAL A 550 -14.75 41.27 3.98
C VAL A 550 -15.91 41.92 3.22
N LEU A 551 -16.47 43.02 3.76
CA LEU A 551 -17.55 43.76 3.10
C LEU A 551 -17.12 44.30 1.74
N TYR A 552 -15.92 44.90 1.66
CA TYR A 552 -15.33 45.33 0.38
C TYR A 552 -15.26 44.17 -0.63
N ARG A 553 -14.75 43.00 -0.23
CA ARG A 553 -14.63 41.83 -1.11
C ARG A 553 -15.98 41.29 -1.57
N CYS A 554 -16.97 41.24 -0.68
CA CYS A 554 -18.34 40.86 -1.03
C CYS A 554 -18.96 41.84 -2.03
N LEU A 555 -18.84 43.15 -1.78
CA LEU A 555 -19.37 44.19 -2.64
C LEU A 555 -18.66 44.21 -4.00
N GLU A 556 -17.33 44.04 -4.03
CA GLU A 556 -16.56 43.91 -5.26
C GLU A 556 -17.11 42.77 -6.14
N ALA A 557 -17.26 41.57 -5.57
CA ALA A 557 -17.78 40.42 -6.31
C ALA A 557 -19.19 40.68 -6.85
N LEU A 558 -20.09 41.23 -6.03
CA LEU A 558 -21.45 41.57 -6.44
C LEU A 558 -21.49 42.65 -7.54
N MET A 559 -20.61 43.66 -7.45
CA MET A 559 -20.51 44.71 -8.46
C MET A 559 -20.04 44.17 -9.81
N TRP A 560 -19.12 43.21 -9.83
CA TRP A 560 -18.72 42.55 -11.08
C TRP A 560 -19.87 41.76 -11.72
N TYR A 561 -20.70 41.07 -10.94
CA TYR A 561 -21.92 40.44 -11.47
C TYR A 561 -22.91 41.48 -12.00
N ALA A 562 -23.17 42.54 -11.24
CA ALA A 562 -24.11 43.59 -11.64
C ALA A 562 -23.67 44.26 -12.95
N LEU A 563 -22.39 44.62 -13.07
CA LEU A 563 -21.81 45.19 -14.29
C LEU A 563 -21.88 44.21 -15.46
N GLY A 564 -21.54 42.93 -15.23
CA GLY A 564 -21.60 41.89 -16.25
C GLY A 564 -23.02 41.69 -16.79
N PHE A 565 -24.02 41.60 -15.90
CA PHE A 565 -25.43 41.50 -16.30
C PHE A 565 -25.92 42.77 -17.01
N TYR A 566 -25.57 43.95 -16.52
CA TYR A 566 -25.94 45.22 -17.17
C TYR A 566 -25.41 45.29 -18.61
N LEU A 567 -24.13 44.98 -18.81
CA LEU A 567 -23.53 44.98 -20.15
C LEU A 567 -24.12 43.87 -21.04
N ALA A 568 -24.42 42.70 -20.48
CA ALA A 568 -24.97 41.58 -21.23
C ALA A 568 -26.45 41.78 -21.63
N LEU A 569 -27.25 42.44 -20.78
CA LEU A 569 -28.72 42.49 -20.93
C LEU A 569 -29.26 43.84 -21.39
N CYS A 570 -28.54 44.94 -21.12
CA CYS A 570 -29.03 46.30 -21.33
C CYS A 570 -28.26 47.09 -22.40
N THR A 571 -27.24 46.49 -23.02
CA THR A 571 -26.38 47.16 -24.01
C THR A 571 -26.03 46.23 -25.18
N ASN A 572 -25.39 46.77 -26.22
CA ASN A 572 -24.87 45.98 -27.35
C ASN A 572 -23.56 45.23 -27.03
N TYR A 573 -23.12 45.20 -25.76
CA TYR A 573 -21.83 44.65 -25.34
C TYR A 573 -21.92 43.23 -24.74
N VAL A 574 -22.74 42.36 -25.34
CA VAL A 574 -23.04 41.01 -24.80
C VAL A 574 -21.78 40.18 -24.51
N PHE A 575 -20.81 40.16 -25.42
CA PHE A 575 -19.57 39.40 -25.26
C PHE A 575 -18.71 39.92 -24.09
N ILE A 576 -18.61 41.25 -23.95
CA ILE A 576 -17.87 41.89 -22.85
C ILE A 576 -18.58 41.63 -21.53
N GLY A 577 -19.92 41.72 -21.51
CA GLY A 577 -20.73 41.35 -20.35
C GLY A 577 -20.50 39.90 -19.91
N CYS A 578 -20.52 38.95 -20.84
CA CYS A 578 -20.25 37.54 -20.54
C CYS A 578 -18.82 37.29 -20.05
N ALA A 579 -17.83 38.02 -20.57
CA ALA A 579 -16.45 37.95 -20.07
C ALA A 579 -16.33 38.47 -18.65
N ILE A 580 -16.98 39.59 -18.34
CA ILE A 580 -17.04 40.15 -16.99
C ILE A 580 -17.77 39.21 -16.03
N LEU A 581 -18.85 38.56 -16.46
CA LEU A 581 -19.52 37.51 -15.68
C LEU A 581 -18.59 36.33 -15.38
N GLY A 582 -17.70 35.97 -16.31
CA GLY A 582 -16.67 34.95 -16.08
C GLY A 582 -15.64 35.38 -15.04
N VAL A 583 -15.16 36.62 -15.11
CA VAL A 583 -14.27 37.19 -14.07
C VAL A 583 -14.99 37.22 -12.72
N ALA A 584 -16.27 37.63 -12.69
CA ALA A 584 -17.09 37.65 -11.47
C ALA A 584 -17.18 36.25 -10.83
N GLN A 585 -17.32 35.19 -11.63
CA GLN A 585 -17.26 33.80 -11.15
C GLN A 585 -15.91 33.46 -10.52
N GLY A 586 -14.80 33.88 -11.13
CA GLY A 586 -13.48 33.73 -10.53
C GLY A 586 -13.33 34.46 -9.19
N ARG A 587 -13.80 35.71 -9.12
CA ARG A 587 -13.78 36.50 -7.87
C ARG A 587 -14.63 35.87 -6.77
N ALA A 588 -15.81 35.35 -7.11
CA ALA A 588 -16.66 34.60 -6.18
C ALA A 588 -16.01 33.29 -5.72
N GLY A 589 -15.27 32.61 -6.62
CA GLY A 589 -14.47 31.42 -6.31
C GLY A 589 -13.36 31.68 -5.28
N TRP A 590 -12.72 32.84 -5.32
CA TRP A 590 -11.74 33.20 -4.28
C TRP A 590 -12.38 33.56 -2.94
N LEU A 591 -13.49 34.30 -2.97
CA LEU A 591 -14.19 34.69 -1.74
C LEU A 591 -14.76 33.47 -1.01
N MET A 592 -15.31 32.50 -1.76
CA MET A 592 -15.80 31.25 -1.19
C MET A 592 -14.65 30.36 -0.69
N HIS A 593 -13.48 30.40 -1.33
CA HIS A 593 -12.30 29.68 -0.87
C HIS A 593 -11.88 30.14 0.54
N GLU A 594 -11.74 31.45 0.76
CA GLU A 594 -11.43 32.01 2.08
C GLU A 594 -12.51 31.68 3.13
N GLY A 595 -13.79 31.77 2.75
CA GLY A 595 -14.90 31.37 3.64
C GLY A 595 -14.85 29.89 4.04
N GLY A 596 -14.29 29.03 3.18
CA GLY A 596 -14.08 27.61 3.45
C GLY A 596 -13.02 27.30 4.48
N HIS A 597 -12.04 28.19 4.63
CA HIS A 597 -11.00 28.13 5.68
C HIS A 597 -11.39 28.88 6.95
N HIS A 598 -12.59 29.46 6.98
CA HIS A 598 -13.10 30.25 8.12
C HIS A 598 -12.19 31.44 8.46
N SER A 599 -11.57 32.04 7.44
CA SER A 599 -10.63 33.16 7.58
C SER A 599 -11.26 34.53 7.33
N LEU A 600 -12.54 34.61 6.95
CA LEU A 600 -13.21 35.87 6.62
C LEU A 600 -13.58 36.68 7.87
N THR A 601 -14.55 36.20 8.67
CA THR A 601 -15.09 36.94 9.83
C THR A 601 -14.64 36.35 11.17
N GLY A 602 -13.97 35.19 11.16
CA GLY A 602 -13.61 34.45 12.37
C GLY A 602 -14.76 33.68 13.01
N HIS A 603 -16.00 33.87 12.52
CA HIS A 603 -17.16 33.13 12.97
C HIS A 603 -17.61 32.11 11.92
N TRP A 604 -17.35 30.83 12.17
CA TRP A 604 -17.52 29.74 11.19
C TRP A 604 -18.92 29.65 10.55
N LYS A 605 -20.00 30.04 11.26
CA LYS A 605 -21.35 30.04 10.67
C LYS A 605 -21.54 31.13 9.62
N ILE A 606 -20.95 32.31 9.84
CA ILE A 606 -21.07 33.45 8.94
C ILE A 606 -20.22 33.17 7.70
N ASP A 607 -18.98 32.73 7.90
CA ASP A 607 -18.06 32.38 6.81
C ASP A 607 -18.63 31.27 5.93
N ARG A 608 -19.26 30.26 6.54
CA ARG A 608 -19.97 29.19 5.83
C ARG A 608 -21.14 29.73 5.00
N PHE A 609 -21.93 30.65 5.55
CA PHE A 609 -23.04 31.26 4.83
C PHE A 609 -22.55 32.07 3.63
N ILE A 610 -21.52 32.91 3.82
CA ILE A 610 -20.88 33.69 2.74
C ILE A 610 -20.36 32.75 1.65
N GLN A 611 -19.64 31.69 2.04
CA GLN A 611 -19.14 30.69 1.12
C GLN A 611 -20.27 30.00 0.32
N GLU A 612 -21.31 29.52 1.00
CA GLU A 612 -22.44 28.83 0.37
C GLU A 612 -23.17 29.74 -0.62
N PHE A 613 -23.33 31.02 -0.30
CA PHE A 613 -23.95 32.00 -1.19
C PHE A 613 -23.08 32.27 -2.44
N PHE A 614 -21.81 32.66 -2.26
CA PHE A 614 -20.96 33.02 -3.39
C PHE A 614 -20.62 31.81 -4.28
N PHE A 615 -20.49 30.61 -3.72
CA PHE A 615 -20.24 29.43 -4.53
C PHE A 615 -21.52 28.87 -5.17
N GLY A 616 -22.64 28.88 -4.44
CA GLY A 616 -23.93 28.41 -4.93
C GLY A 616 -24.51 29.31 -6.01
N VAL A 617 -24.78 30.58 -5.67
CA VAL A 617 -25.34 31.56 -6.64
C VAL A 617 -24.27 31.93 -7.67
N GLY A 618 -23.08 32.31 -7.19
CA GLY A 618 -22.01 32.84 -8.03
C GLY A 618 -21.36 31.79 -8.95
N CYS A 619 -21.14 30.56 -8.51
CA CYS A 619 -20.47 29.52 -9.31
C CYS A 619 -21.33 28.30 -9.67
N GLY A 620 -22.53 28.14 -9.07
CA GLY A 620 -23.40 26.98 -9.32
C GLY A 620 -22.90 25.69 -8.68
N MET A 621 -22.20 25.77 -7.54
CA MET A 621 -21.47 24.65 -6.96
C MET A 621 -21.69 24.52 -5.43
N SER A 622 -21.47 23.31 -4.93
CA SER A 622 -21.58 22.93 -3.50
C SER A 622 -20.35 23.31 -2.69
N ALA A 623 -20.53 24.18 -1.69
CA ALA A 623 -19.48 24.59 -0.76
C ALA A 623 -19.02 23.44 0.15
N ALA A 624 -19.93 22.58 0.60
CA ALA A 624 -19.58 21.41 1.40
C ALA A 624 -18.71 20.41 0.65
N TRP A 625 -19.00 20.17 -0.64
CA TRP A 625 -18.15 19.30 -1.46
C TRP A 625 -16.75 19.88 -1.57
N TRP A 626 -16.66 21.16 -1.95
CA TRP A 626 -15.38 21.84 -2.13
C TRP A 626 -14.55 21.87 -0.86
N ARG A 627 -15.11 22.27 0.29
CA ARG A 627 -14.38 22.26 1.58
C ARG A 627 -13.80 20.89 1.91
N ASN A 628 -14.57 19.82 1.68
CA ASN A 628 -14.10 18.46 1.98
C ASN A 628 -12.96 18.04 1.04
N ALA A 629 -13.09 18.33 -0.26
CA ALA A 629 -12.05 18.05 -1.25
C ALA A 629 -10.78 18.89 -0.98
N HIS A 630 -10.94 20.19 -0.82
CA HIS A 630 -9.83 21.13 -0.68
C HIS A 630 -9.10 21.02 0.67
N ASN A 631 -9.80 20.70 1.77
CA ASN A 631 -9.10 20.44 3.03
C ASN A 631 -8.20 19.20 2.95
N LYS A 632 -8.58 18.17 2.16
CA LYS A 632 -7.71 17.01 1.90
C LYS A 632 -6.45 17.41 1.14
N HIS A 633 -6.60 18.28 0.14
CA HIS A 633 -5.47 18.87 -0.56
C HIS A 633 -4.54 19.60 0.42
N HIS A 634 -5.06 20.49 1.28
CA HIS A 634 -4.24 21.16 2.28
C HIS A 634 -3.54 20.23 3.29
N ALA A 635 -4.18 19.12 3.65
CA ALA A 635 -3.60 18.17 4.58
C ALA A 635 -2.45 17.34 3.97
N ALA A 636 -2.40 17.18 2.65
CA ALA A 636 -1.38 16.40 1.97
C ALA A 636 -1.23 16.84 0.49
N PRO A 637 -0.76 18.07 0.22
CA PRO A 637 -0.66 18.58 -1.15
C PRO A 637 0.37 17.80 -1.96
N GLN A 638 0.12 17.63 -3.25
CA GLN A 638 0.92 16.84 -4.20
C GLN A 638 1.19 15.40 -3.73
N HIS A 639 0.34 14.83 -2.90
CA HIS A 639 0.47 13.44 -2.45
C HIS A 639 -0.46 12.52 -3.22
N LEU A 640 0.10 11.61 -4.02
CA LEU A 640 -0.66 10.67 -4.83
C LEU A 640 -1.56 9.80 -3.95
N GLY A 641 -2.85 9.69 -4.32
CA GLY A 641 -3.85 8.93 -3.58
C GLY A 641 -4.43 9.61 -2.33
N LYS A 642 -3.99 10.83 -2.00
CA LYS A 642 -4.55 11.66 -0.92
C LYS A 642 -5.01 13.02 -1.41
N ASP A 643 -4.18 13.65 -2.23
CA ASP A 643 -4.49 14.90 -2.89
C ASP A 643 -5.48 14.66 -4.03
N VAL A 644 -6.68 15.21 -3.87
CA VAL A 644 -7.75 15.15 -4.86
C VAL A 644 -7.42 15.95 -6.12
N ASP A 645 -6.50 16.92 -6.03
CA ASP A 645 -6.12 17.77 -7.15
C ASP A 645 -5.16 17.07 -8.13
N LEU A 646 -4.70 15.85 -7.77
CA LEU A 646 -4.04 14.91 -8.67
C LEU A 646 -5.01 13.95 -9.38
N GLU A 647 -6.30 13.90 -9.00
CA GLU A 647 -7.31 13.00 -9.56
C GLU A 647 -8.03 13.59 -10.78
N THR A 648 -7.26 14.07 -11.77
CA THR A 648 -7.78 14.87 -12.90
C THR A 648 -7.99 14.09 -14.20
N LEU A 649 -7.75 12.77 -14.18
CA LEU A 649 -7.97 11.90 -15.33
C LEU A 649 -9.47 11.73 -15.65
N PRO A 650 -9.84 11.60 -16.93
CA PRO A 650 -8.97 11.48 -18.11
C PRO A 650 -8.59 12.82 -18.76
N LEU A 651 -8.99 13.96 -18.19
CA LEU A 651 -8.92 15.25 -18.88
C LEU A 651 -7.53 15.91 -18.83
N VAL A 652 -6.83 15.78 -17.70
CA VAL A 652 -5.50 16.38 -17.47
C VAL A 652 -4.68 15.44 -16.60
N ALA A 653 -3.37 15.40 -16.82
CA ALA A 653 -2.39 14.75 -15.96
C ALA A 653 -1.27 15.76 -15.65
N PHE A 654 -1.29 16.34 -14.46
CA PHE A 654 -0.28 17.31 -14.02
C PHE A 654 1.06 16.68 -13.66
N ASN A 655 1.10 15.37 -13.41
CA ASN A 655 2.34 14.65 -13.13
C ASN A 655 2.28 13.24 -13.74
N ARG A 656 3.42 12.72 -14.20
CA ARG A 656 3.52 11.36 -14.77
C ARG A 656 3.11 10.28 -13.77
N ALA A 657 3.35 10.48 -12.48
CA ALA A 657 2.94 9.55 -11.42
C ALA A 657 1.43 9.26 -11.43
N VAL A 658 0.60 10.24 -11.84
CA VAL A 658 -0.86 10.08 -11.97
C VAL A 658 -1.22 9.06 -13.06
N LEU A 659 -0.37 8.88 -14.07
CA LEU A 659 -0.57 7.88 -15.14
C LEU A 659 -0.29 6.45 -14.68
N ARG A 660 0.36 6.25 -13.52
CA ARG A 660 0.67 4.93 -12.94
C ARG A 660 1.31 3.96 -13.96
N GLY A 661 2.39 4.41 -14.59
CA GLY A 661 3.12 3.65 -15.61
C GLY A 661 2.43 3.54 -16.98
N ARG A 662 1.22 4.10 -17.16
CA ARG A 662 0.52 4.08 -18.45
C ARG A 662 1.04 5.15 -19.39
N GLN A 663 1.01 4.85 -20.67
CA GLN A 663 1.25 5.81 -21.73
C GLN A 663 0.09 6.83 -21.82
N PRO A 664 0.36 8.13 -22.05
CA PRO A 664 -0.66 9.14 -22.23
C PRO A 664 -1.61 8.80 -23.38
N SER A 665 -2.91 9.00 -23.17
CA SER A 665 -3.92 8.87 -24.24
C SER A 665 -3.73 9.95 -25.30
N THR A 666 -4.36 9.80 -26.48
CA THR A 666 -4.32 10.83 -27.52
C THR A 666 -4.79 12.19 -27.01
N TRP A 667 -5.80 12.23 -26.14
CA TRP A 667 -6.26 13.46 -25.49
C TRP A 667 -5.15 14.09 -24.64
N LEU A 668 -4.51 13.29 -23.78
CA LEU A 668 -3.45 13.76 -22.88
C LEU A 668 -2.19 14.20 -23.63
N ARG A 669 -1.91 13.65 -24.82
CA ARG A 669 -0.82 14.11 -25.69
C ARG A 669 -0.98 15.57 -26.14
N TYR A 670 -2.22 16.08 -26.17
CA TYR A 670 -2.52 17.47 -26.51
C TYR A 670 -2.95 18.31 -25.31
N GLN A 671 -2.79 17.80 -24.07
CA GLN A 671 -3.30 18.48 -22.88
C GLN A 671 -2.73 19.88 -22.68
N SER A 672 -1.47 20.14 -23.07
CA SER A 672 -0.86 21.46 -22.94
C SER A 672 -1.60 22.53 -23.75
N VAL A 673 -2.16 22.15 -24.91
CA VAL A 673 -2.96 23.04 -25.76
C VAL A 673 -4.44 23.01 -25.36
N LEU A 674 -4.96 21.85 -24.96
CA LEU A 674 -6.37 21.67 -24.63
C LEU A 674 -6.74 22.14 -23.21
N PHE A 675 -5.78 22.26 -22.30
CA PHE A 675 -6.04 22.52 -20.88
C PHE A 675 -6.89 23.76 -20.68
N ALA A 676 -6.38 24.92 -21.11
CA ALA A 676 -7.06 26.19 -20.97
C ALA A 676 -8.36 26.29 -21.79
N PRO A 677 -8.37 26.07 -23.12
CA PRO A 677 -9.54 26.32 -23.96
C PRO A 677 -10.59 25.20 -23.96
N VAL A 678 -10.34 24.03 -23.38
CA VAL A 678 -11.31 22.92 -23.42
C VAL A 678 -11.45 22.24 -22.07
N SER A 679 -10.36 21.78 -21.46
CA SER A 679 -10.43 20.98 -20.23
C SER A 679 -11.04 21.77 -19.08
N THR A 680 -10.72 23.06 -18.91
CA THR A 680 -11.31 23.89 -17.84
C THR A 680 -12.85 24.00 -17.94
N LEU A 681 -13.40 24.11 -19.16
CA LEU A 681 -14.85 24.13 -19.38
C LEU A 681 -15.48 22.77 -19.05
N LEU A 682 -14.87 21.68 -19.53
CA LEU A 682 -15.39 20.33 -19.28
C LEU A 682 -15.40 19.99 -17.79
N VAL A 683 -14.35 20.36 -17.05
CA VAL A 683 -14.30 20.20 -15.59
C VAL A 683 -15.38 21.06 -14.92
N SER A 684 -15.51 22.33 -15.32
CA SER A 684 -16.53 23.24 -14.76
C SER A 684 -17.95 22.70 -14.93
N PHE A 685 -18.29 22.16 -16.11
CA PHE A 685 -19.59 21.56 -16.37
C PHE A 685 -19.79 20.24 -15.64
N PHE A 686 -18.78 19.38 -15.61
CA PHE A 686 -18.84 18.16 -14.80
C PHE A 686 -19.11 18.50 -13.32
N TRP A 687 -18.50 19.57 -12.80
CA TRP A 687 -18.70 20.03 -11.44
C TRP A 687 -20.12 20.58 -11.22
N GLN A 688 -20.56 21.54 -12.05
CA GLN A 688 -21.85 22.21 -11.91
C GLN A 688 -23.06 21.30 -12.14
N PHE A 689 -22.97 20.36 -13.07
CA PHE A 689 -24.13 19.57 -13.50
C PHE A 689 -24.15 18.13 -12.99
N TYR A 690 -23.01 17.59 -12.53
CA TYR A 690 -22.95 16.21 -12.05
C TYR A 690 -22.41 16.11 -10.62
N LEU A 691 -21.16 16.51 -10.38
CA LEU A 691 -20.45 16.20 -9.15
C LEU A 691 -21.06 16.89 -7.93
N HIS A 692 -21.25 18.21 -7.98
CA HIS A 692 -21.79 18.98 -6.86
C HIS A 692 -23.28 18.73 -6.62
N PRO A 693 -24.17 18.71 -7.65
CA PRO A 693 -25.57 18.33 -7.44
C PRO A 693 -25.74 16.94 -6.85
N ARG A 694 -24.98 15.94 -7.35
CA ARG A 694 -24.98 14.58 -6.79
C ARG A 694 -24.56 14.57 -5.32
N HIS A 695 -23.56 15.37 -4.94
CA HIS A 695 -23.15 15.49 -3.54
C HIS A 695 -24.25 16.08 -2.66
N ILE A 696 -24.89 17.17 -3.11
CA ILE A 696 -25.99 17.83 -2.37
C ILE A 696 -27.14 16.84 -2.14
N LEU A 697 -27.58 16.14 -3.18
CA LEU A 697 -28.66 15.15 -3.09
C LEU A 697 -28.31 14.02 -2.13
N ARG A 698 -27.09 13.47 -2.22
CA ARG A 698 -26.62 12.38 -1.35
C ARG A 698 -26.51 12.80 0.13
N THR A 699 -26.20 14.07 0.39
CA THR A 699 -25.91 14.56 1.75
C THR A 699 -27.01 15.43 2.35
N GLY A 700 -28.12 15.66 1.64
CA GLY A 700 -29.28 16.40 2.14
C GLY A 700 -29.02 17.89 2.41
N ARG A 701 -28.18 18.56 1.61
CA ARG A 701 -27.76 19.97 1.83
C ARG A 701 -28.79 20.96 1.28
N LEU A 702 -29.87 21.20 2.02
CA LEU A 702 -31.00 22.02 1.56
C LEU A 702 -30.60 23.46 1.20
N MET A 703 -29.81 24.14 2.05
CA MET A 703 -29.41 25.54 1.78
C MET A 703 -28.58 25.70 0.51
N GLU A 704 -27.63 24.80 0.27
CA GLU A 704 -26.83 24.81 -0.97
C GLU A 704 -27.71 24.51 -2.19
N SER A 705 -28.71 23.64 -2.05
CA SER A 705 -29.72 23.40 -3.09
C SER A 705 -30.50 24.67 -3.43
N VAL A 706 -30.89 25.46 -2.41
CA VAL A 706 -31.60 26.74 -2.61
C VAL A 706 -30.73 27.73 -3.38
N TRP A 707 -29.46 27.92 -3.01
CA TRP A 707 -28.57 28.86 -3.71
C TRP A 707 -28.33 28.49 -5.17
N ILE A 708 -28.10 27.21 -5.45
CA ILE A 708 -27.93 26.73 -6.83
C ILE A 708 -29.25 26.85 -7.62
N SER A 709 -30.39 26.58 -6.98
CA SER A 709 -31.70 26.77 -7.61
C SER A 709 -31.94 28.23 -7.98
N ILE A 710 -31.60 29.18 -7.10
CA ILE A 710 -31.69 30.62 -7.40
C ILE A 710 -30.90 30.99 -8.66
N ARG A 711 -29.65 30.51 -8.79
CA ARG A 711 -28.83 30.72 -9.99
C ARG A 711 -29.55 30.22 -11.24
N TYR A 712 -30.01 28.98 -11.24
CA TYR A 712 -30.65 28.40 -12.43
C TYR A 712 -32.03 29.00 -12.70
N SER A 713 -32.78 29.44 -11.69
CA SER A 713 -34.00 30.21 -11.88
C SER A 713 -33.74 31.54 -12.58
N ILE A 714 -32.65 32.25 -12.25
CA ILE A 714 -32.23 33.47 -12.97
C ILE A 714 -31.92 33.13 -14.44
N ILE A 715 -31.16 32.06 -14.70
CA ILE A 715 -30.81 31.66 -16.08
C ILE A 715 -32.06 31.29 -16.89
N VAL A 716 -32.98 30.52 -16.31
CA VAL A 716 -34.24 30.12 -16.95
C VAL A 716 -35.12 31.35 -17.22
N TYR A 717 -35.24 32.26 -16.26
CA TYR A 717 -35.98 33.51 -16.42
C TYR A 717 -35.42 34.35 -17.57
N LEU A 718 -34.08 34.52 -17.64
CA LEU A 718 -33.44 35.22 -18.75
C LEU A 718 -33.68 34.50 -20.09
N ALA A 719 -33.62 33.17 -20.12
CA ALA A 719 -33.90 32.39 -21.33
C ALA A 719 -35.35 32.54 -21.83
N MET A 720 -36.31 32.76 -20.92
CA MET A 720 -37.71 33.05 -21.29
C MET A 720 -37.87 34.43 -21.92
N ILE A 721 -37.07 35.42 -21.51
CA ILE A 721 -37.16 36.81 -22.01
C ILE A 721 -36.39 36.99 -23.31
N TYR A 722 -35.15 36.51 -23.35
CA TYR A 722 -34.20 36.78 -24.43
C TYR A 722 -34.04 35.60 -25.41
N GLY A 723 -34.75 34.50 -25.16
CA GLY A 723 -34.64 33.26 -25.90
C GLY A 723 -33.56 32.32 -25.35
N PRO A 724 -33.74 30.99 -25.48
CA PRO A 724 -32.86 30.01 -24.85
C PRO A 724 -31.45 29.99 -25.43
N LEU A 725 -31.31 30.12 -26.76
CA LEU A 725 -30.00 30.01 -27.42
C LEU A 725 -28.99 31.09 -26.99
N PRO A 726 -29.28 32.41 -27.06
CA PRO A 726 -28.30 33.43 -26.68
C PRO A 726 -27.92 33.35 -25.19
N VAL A 727 -28.87 33.03 -24.32
CA VAL A 727 -28.61 32.91 -22.87
C VAL A 727 -27.74 31.70 -22.56
N VAL A 728 -27.99 30.54 -23.19
CA VAL A 728 -27.15 29.35 -23.03
C VAL A 728 -25.73 29.59 -23.55
N LEU A 729 -25.57 30.25 -24.72
CA LEU A 729 -24.26 30.58 -25.26
C LEU A 729 -23.50 31.56 -24.36
N GLY A 730 -24.18 32.60 -23.86
CA GLY A 730 -23.59 33.53 -22.88
C GLY A 730 -23.21 32.83 -21.58
N TYR A 731 -24.04 31.90 -21.11
CA TYR A 731 -23.73 31.08 -19.95
C TYR A 731 -22.47 30.23 -20.17
N ILE A 732 -22.39 29.48 -21.28
CA ILE A 732 -21.22 28.67 -21.63
C ILE A 732 -19.96 29.55 -21.66
N MET A 733 -20.02 30.72 -22.32
CA MET A 733 -18.90 31.66 -22.41
C MET A 733 -18.47 32.14 -21.01
N SER A 734 -19.41 32.55 -20.17
CA SER A 734 -19.11 33.03 -18.82
C SER A 734 -18.48 31.94 -17.95
N VAL A 735 -19.02 30.72 -17.98
CA VAL A 735 -18.48 29.57 -17.22
C VAL A 735 -17.11 29.18 -17.76
N HIS A 736 -16.90 29.23 -19.06
CA HIS A 736 -15.60 28.96 -19.67
C HIS A 736 -14.54 29.94 -19.18
N ILE A 737 -14.82 31.24 -19.24
CA ILE A 737 -13.90 32.28 -18.80
C ILE A 737 -13.64 32.18 -17.29
N GLY A 738 -14.67 31.92 -16.49
CA GLY A 738 -14.51 31.68 -15.05
C GLY A 738 -13.71 30.43 -14.73
N GLY A 739 -13.92 29.35 -15.48
CA GLY A 739 -13.16 28.10 -15.37
C GLY A 739 -11.69 28.30 -15.73
N MET A 740 -11.39 28.94 -16.86
CA MET A 740 -10.02 29.33 -17.23
C MET A 740 -9.38 30.16 -16.12
N TYR A 741 -10.09 31.17 -15.62
CA TYR A 741 -9.60 32.04 -14.56
C TYR A 741 -9.20 31.22 -13.31
N ILE A 742 -10.08 30.38 -12.77
CA ILE A 742 -9.76 29.65 -11.52
C ILE A 742 -8.73 28.54 -11.75
N PHE A 743 -8.94 27.67 -12.74
CA PHE A 743 -8.11 26.48 -12.91
C PHE A 743 -6.67 26.81 -13.35
N ILE A 744 -6.47 27.86 -14.14
CA ILE A 744 -5.12 28.29 -14.52
C ILE A 744 -4.37 28.83 -13.30
N HIS A 745 -4.99 29.71 -12.51
CA HIS A 745 -4.37 30.29 -11.32
C HIS A 745 -4.08 29.24 -10.24
N PHE A 746 -4.93 28.22 -10.12
CA PHE A 746 -4.65 27.06 -9.28
C PHE A 746 -3.47 26.24 -9.83
N ALA A 747 -3.45 25.96 -11.14
CA ALA A 747 -2.39 25.15 -11.75
C ALA A 747 -0.99 25.81 -11.67
N VAL A 748 -0.90 27.14 -11.78
CA VAL A 748 0.38 27.84 -11.62
C VAL A 748 0.91 27.83 -10.19
N SER A 749 0.08 27.48 -9.21
CA SER A 749 0.42 27.58 -7.79
C SER A 749 1.26 26.43 -7.25
N HIS A 750 1.10 25.20 -7.78
CA HIS A 750 1.91 24.05 -7.34
C HIS A 750 1.72 22.76 -8.13
N THR A 751 0.84 22.68 -9.13
CA THR A 751 0.52 21.38 -9.78
C THR A 751 1.71 20.77 -10.54
N HIS A 752 2.72 21.58 -10.89
CA HIS A 752 3.95 21.16 -11.55
C HIS A 752 5.11 20.84 -10.59
N LEU A 753 4.91 21.00 -9.27
CA LEU A 753 5.92 20.65 -8.27
C LEU A 753 6.01 19.13 -8.06
N PRO A 754 7.08 18.63 -7.41
CA PRO A 754 7.26 17.20 -7.16
C PRO A 754 6.05 16.56 -6.48
N VAL A 755 5.74 15.31 -6.86
CA VAL A 755 4.64 14.52 -6.30
C VAL A 755 5.20 13.43 -5.38
N ILE A 756 4.57 13.24 -4.22
CA ILE A 756 4.85 12.13 -3.31
C ILE A 756 4.06 10.92 -3.82
N ILE A 757 4.77 9.87 -4.25
CA ILE A 757 4.16 8.68 -4.90
C ILE A 757 3.74 7.62 -3.87
N GLN A 758 4.34 7.65 -2.68
CA GLN A 758 4.15 6.59 -1.68
C GLN A 758 2.83 6.79 -0.95
N GLY A 759 2.03 5.73 -0.76
CA GLY A 759 1.02 5.71 0.31
C GLY A 759 1.70 5.96 1.65
N HIS A 760 0.99 6.37 2.71
CA HIS A 760 1.61 6.30 4.02
C HIS A 760 2.16 4.88 4.20
N ALA A 761 3.49 4.78 4.29
CA ALA A 761 4.10 3.61 4.84
C ALA A 761 3.43 3.42 6.20
N THR A 762 2.95 2.22 6.45
CA THR A 762 2.86 1.68 7.79
C THR A 762 4.22 1.86 8.45
N ALA A 763 4.47 3.01 9.09
CA ALA A 763 5.65 3.43 9.86
C ALA A 763 7.07 3.15 9.32
N ASN A 764 7.24 2.46 8.18
CA ASN A 764 8.45 1.72 7.89
C ASN A 764 8.73 1.66 6.38
N ALA A 765 9.28 2.75 5.88
CA ALA A 765 10.21 2.77 4.76
C ALA A 765 11.24 3.86 5.09
N SER A 766 12.45 3.73 4.57
CA SER A 766 13.54 4.71 4.59
C SER A 766 13.20 6.07 3.93
N THR A 767 11.92 6.37 3.80
CA THR A 767 11.36 7.60 3.26
C THR A 767 11.27 8.64 4.39
N PRO A 768 11.82 9.84 4.22
CA PRO A 768 11.71 10.88 5.22
C PRO A 768 10.24 11.19 5.52
N VAL A 769 9.89 11.26 6.80
CA VAL A 769 8.59 11.77 7.27
C VAL A 769 8.40 13.16 6.67
N VAL A 770 7.40 13.33 5.82
CA VAL A 770 7.07 14.64 5.24
C VAL A 770 6.40 15.46 6.33
N SER A 771 7.10 16.46 6.85
CA SER A 771 6.55 17.36 7.87
C SER A 771 5.56 18.36 7.27
N TRP A 772 4.76 19.01 8.12
CA TRP A 772 3.89 20.12 7.71
C TRP A 772 4.67 21.23 6.96
N LEU A 773 5.90 21.51 7.41
CA LEU A 773 6.79 22.48 6.79
C LEU A 773 7.35 22.00 5.45
N ASP A 774 7.63 20.69 5.31
CA ASP A 774 8.06 20.12 4.02
C ASP A 774 6.97 20.20 2.97
N TYR A 775 5.70 19.99 3.33
CA TYR A 775 4.57 20.18 2.43
C TYR A 775 4.52 21.60 1.89
N ALA A 776 4.57 22.61 2.77
CA ALA A 776 4.58 24.00 2.35
C ALA A 776 5.83 24.35 1.52
N SER A 777 7.01 23.84 1.90
CA SER A 777 8.28 24.19 1.25
C SER A 777 8.44 23.56 -0.15
N LYS A 778 8.21 22.24 -0.28
CA LYS A 778 8.55 21.47 -1.48
C LYS A 778 7.37 21.25 -2.42
N HIS A 779 6.16 21.37 -1.90
CA HIS A 779 4.93 21.02 -2.62
C HIS A 779 3.97 22.21 -2.79
N THR A 780 4.40 23.42 -2.43
CA THR A 780 3.69 24.66 -2.72
C THR A 780 4.65 25.76 -3.20
N MET A 781 4.15 26.75 -3.94
CA MET A 781 4.97 27.90 -4.36
C MET A 781 4.19 29.20 -4.50
N ASN A 782 4.87 30.31 -4.24
CA ASN A 782 4.36 31.65 -4.40
C ASN A 782 4.53 32.19 -5.82
N VAL A 783 3.65 33.12 -6.21
CA VAL A 783 3.65 33.72 -7.55
C VAL A 783 3.71 35.24 -7.46
N SER A 784 4.84 35.84 -7.84
CA SER A 784 5.03 37.31 -7.89
C SER A 784 4.52 38.03 -6.63
N THR A 785 5.05 37.66 -5.46
CA THR A 785 4.65 38.33 -4.22
C THR A 785 5.00 39.82 -4.27
N GLY A 786 4.18 40.66 -3.66
CA GLY A 786 4.32 42.12 -3.73
C GLY A 786 3.82 42.79 -5.02
N ASN A 787 3.49 42.04 -6.09
CA ASN A 787 2.85 42.61 -7.26
C ASN A 787 1.35 42.86 -6.99
N VAL A 788 0.93 44.13 -6.98
CA VAL A 788 -0.45 44.54 -6.64
C VAL A 788 -1.46 43.97 -7.63
N LEU A 789 -1.13 43.92 -8.93
CA LEU A 789 -2.04 43.42 -9.96
C LEU A 789 -2.24 41.91 -9.83
N VAL A 790 -1.15 41.14 -9.67
CA VAL A 790 -1.23 39.68 -9.48
C VAL A 790 -1.93 39.35 -8.16
N THR A 791 -1.63 40.10 -7.10
CA THR A 791 -2.28 39.94 -5.79
C THR A 791 -3.78 40.22 -5.88
N TRP A 792 -4.18 41.27 -6.60
CA TRP A 792 -5.59 41.54 -6.85
C TRP A 792 -6.22 40.42 -7.69
N LEU A 793 -5.60 40.03 -8.80
CA LEU A 793 -6.07 39.00 -9.73
C LEU A 793 -6.26 37.64 -9.03
N MET A 794 -5.27 37.20 -8.27
CA MET A 794 -5.32 35.92 -7.53
C MET A 794 -5.96 36.04 -6.16
N SER A 795 -6.45 37.22 -5.76
CA SER A 795 -7.09 37.43 -4.46
C SER A 795 -6.21 36.99 -3.29
N TYR A 796 -4.94 37.41 -3.27
CA TYR A 796 -3.94 36.99 -2.26
C TYR A 796 -3.54 35.50 -2.29
N LEU A 797 -4.15 34.68 -3.15
CA LEU A 797 -3.77 33.28 -3.31
C LEU A 797 -2.44 33.10 -4.07
N ASN A 798 -1.81 34.19 -4.47
CA ASN A 798 -0.44 34.17 -4.95
C ASN A 798 0.60 33.98 -3.82
N TYR A 799 0.15 33.92 -2.56
CA TYR A 799 0.90 33.57 -1.35
C TYR A 799 0.52 32.16 -0.86
N GLN A 800 0.77 31.14 -1.69
CA GLN A 800 0.42 29.75 -1.40
C GLN A 800 1.20 29.13 -0.23
N VAL A 801 2.49 29.48 -0.09
CA VAL A 801 3.33 28.95 1.00
C VAL A 801 2.73 29.37 2.33
N GLU A 802 2.42 30.66 2.50
CA GLU A 802 1.76 31.19 3.68
C GLU A 802 0.36 30.62 3.87
N HIS A 803 -0.40 30.48 2.77
CA HIS A 803 -1.75 29.94 2.79
C HIS A 803 -1.78 28.47 3.25
N HIS A 804 -0.83 27.65 2.83
CA HIS A 804 -0.73 26.26 3.28
C HIS A 804 -0.19 26.13 4.71
N LEU A 805 0.67 27.05 5.15
CA LEU A 805 1.12 27.09 6.55
C LEU A 805 0.02 27.56 7.50
N PHE A 806 -0.78 28.55 7.09
CA PHE A 806 -1.75 29.26 7.92
C PHE A 806 -3.10 29.44 7.21
N PRO A 807 -3.82 28.37 6.84
CA PRO A 807 -5.05 28.47 6.03
C PRO A 807 -6.15 29.32 6.69
N ALA A 808 -6.22 29.32 8.02
CA ALA A 808 -7.19 30.11 8.79
C ALA A 808 -6.82 31.60 8.96
N CYS A 809 -5.64 32.03 8.50
CA CYS A 809 -5.22 33.43 8.54
C CYS A 809 -5.93 34.22 7.44
N PRO A 810 -6.48 35.42 7.71
CA PRO A 810 -7.05 36.28 6.67
C PRO A 810 -6.00 36.61 5.60
N GLN A 811 -6.25 36.25 4.34
CA GLN A 811 -5.20 36.25 3.31
C GLN A 811 -4.68 37.64 2.96
N PHE A 812 -5.50 38.68 3.15
CA PHE A 812 -5.07 40.08 2.95
C PHE A 812 -3.94 40.51 3.90
N ARG A 813 -3.64 39.73 4.94
CA ARG A 813 -2.53 39.94 5.88
C ARG A 813 -1.20 39.34 5.41
N PHE A 814 -1.23 38.47 4.39
CA PHE A 814 -0.02 37.84 3.86
C PHE A 814 0.99 38.84 3.26
N PRO A 815 0.55 39.82 2.44
CA PRO A 815 1.47 40.82 1.89
C PRO A 815 2.20 41.62 2.97
N GLY A 816 3.52 41.70 2.84
CA GLY A 816 4.36 42.54 3.70
C GLY A 816 4.90 41.77 4.90
N TYR A 817 4.22 41.82 6.05
CA TYR A 817 4.80 41.32 7.30
C TYR A 817 4.88 39.79 7.39
N VAL A 818 3.78 39.08 7.07
CA VAL A 818 3.73 37.62 7.22
C VAL A 818 4.67 36.93 6.24
N SER A 819 4.59 37.27 4.94
CA SER A 819 5.45 36.63 3.94
C SER A 819 6.94 36.91 4.19
N LYS A 820 7.29 38.11 4.65
CA LYS A 820 8.65 38.43 5.07
C LYS A 820 9.11 37.54 6.21
N ARG A 821 8.29 37.38 7.25
CA ARG A 821 8.65 36.57 8.42
C ARG A 821 8.72 35.09 8.11
N VAL A 822 7.84 34.58 7.25
CA VAL A 822 7.91 33.19 6.74
C VAL A 822 9.19 32.98 5.92
N ARG A 823 9.55 33.92 5.05
CA ARG A 823 10.80 33.84 4.28
C ARG A 823 12.03 33.82 5.18
N GLU A 824 12.08 34.67 6.21
CA GLU A 824 13.14 34.67 7.21
C GLU A 824 13.21 33.32 7.95
N PHE A 825 12.07 32.81 8.42
CA PHE A 825 11.97 31.52 9.09
C PHE A 825 12.46 30.35 8.20
N PHE A 826 12.07 30.35 6.92
CA PHE A 826 12.51 29.33 5.97
C PHE A 826 14.02 29.37 5.76
N ALA A 827 14.61 30.57 5.66
CA ALA A 827 16.05 30.75 5.56
C ALA A 827 16.79 30.27 6.82
N GLU A 828 16.28 30.56 8.02
CA GLU A 828 16.83 30.13 9.31
C GLU A 828 16.89 28.59 9.43
N HIS A 829 15.89 27.89 8.88
CA HIS A 829 15.78 26.43 8.95
C HIS A 829 16.25 25.67 7.69
N GLN A 830 16.85 26.37 6.72
CA GLN A 830 17.30 25.79 5.44
C GLN A 830 16.16 25.10 4.67
N LEU A 831 14.96 25.67 4.75
CA LEU A 831 13.79 25.26 3.97
C LEU A 831 13.73 26.07 2.67
N GLU A 832 13.24 25.43 1.60
CA GLU A 832 13.08 26.08 0.30
C GLU A 832 11.84 26.99 0.33
N TYR A 833 12.03 28.28 0.07
CA TYR A 833 10.96 29.25 -0.09
C TYR A 833 10.77 29.52 -1.59
N ASN A 834 9.86 28.77 -2.21
CA ASN A 834 9.64 28.78 -3.65
C ASN A 834 8.80 29.98 -4.09
N GLU A 835 9.36 30.84 -4.94
CA GLU A 835 8.67 31.99 -5.52
C GLU A 835 9.17 32.28 -6.94
N VAL A 836 8.24 32.48 -7.89
CA VAL A 836 8.57 32.82 -9.28
C VAL A 836 7.69 33.93 -9.86
N GLY A 837 8.11 34.50 -10.99
CA GLY A 837 7.32 35.47 -11.75
C GLY A 837 6.04 34.84 -12.33
N TYR A 838 4.97 35.62 -12.52
CA TYR A 838 3.67 35.12 -12.99
C TYR A 838 3.75 34.46 -14.37
N ILE A 839 4.49 35.08 -15.29
CA ILE A 839 4.73 34.52 -16.62
C ILE A 839 5.58 33.26 -16.56
N ASP A 840 6.54 33.19 -15.63
CA ASP A 840 7.37 31.99 -15.47
C ASP A 840 6.58 30.85 -14.83
N ALA A 841 5.70 31.12 -13.86
CA ALA A 841 4.77 30.13 -13.32
C ALA A 841 3.86 29.55 -14.41
N MET A 842 3.33 30.39 -15.30
CA MET A 842 2.59 29.95 -16.48
C MET A 842 3.45 29.06 -17.39
N ARG A 843 4.68 29.48 -17.71
CA ARG A 843 5.60 28.70 -18.55
C ARG A 843 5.91 27.34 -17.92
N LEU A 844 6.19 27.30 -16.62
CA LEU A 844 6.46 26.06 -15.87
C LEU A 844 5.27 25.11 -15.95
N THR A 845 4.05 25.58 -15.66
CA THR A 845 2.84 24.74 -15.71
C THR A 845 2.58 24.19 -17.11
N PHE A 846 2.61 25.02 -18.15
CA PHE A 846 2.32 24.56 -19.52
C PHE A 846 3.45 23.72 -20.12
N SER A 847 4.71 23.99 -19.77
CA SER A 847 5.86 23.15 -20.14
C SER A 847 5.75 21.78 -19.47
N ASN A 848 5.43 21.72 -18.18
CA ASN A 848 5.20 20.48 -17.46
C ASN A 848 4.07 19.64 -18.10
N LEU A 849 2.93 20.26 -18.46
CA LEU A 849 1.86 19.58 -19.19
C LEU A 849 2.35 18.98 -20.52
N SER A 850 3.24 19.69 -21.24
CA SER A 850 3.85 19.19 -22.47
C SER A 850 4.82 18.03 -22.22
N GLN A 851 5.61 18.10 -21.15
CA GLN A 851 6.56 17.04 -20.77
C GLN A 851 5.82 15.75 -20.39
N VAL A 852 4.77 15.86 -19.56
CA VAL A 852 3.93 14.72 -19.18
C VAL A 852 3.21 14.13 -20.41
N ALA A 853 2.84 14.97 -21.39
CA ALA A 853 2.23 14.53 -22.64
C ALA A 853 3.17 13.76 -23.58
N SER A 854 4.48 14.03 -23.52
CA SER A 854 5.50 13.42 -24.40
C SER A 854 6.14 12.13 -23.86
N ALA A 855 5.89 11.80 -22.60
CA ALA A 855 6.49 10.68 -21.87
C ALA A 855 5.73 9.36 -22.05
#